data_AF-D4YQ97-F1
#
_entry.id   AF-D4YQ97-F1
#
_cell.length_a   1.000
_cell.length_b   1.000
_cell.length_c   1.000
_cell.angle_alpha   90.00
_cell.angle_beta   90.00
_cell.angle_gamma   90.00
#
_symmetry.space_group_name_H-M   'P 1'
#
loop_
_entity.id
_entity.type
_entity.pdbx_description
1 polymer ?
#
loop_
_entity_poly.entity_id
_entity_poly.type
_entity_poly.pdbx_seq_one_letter_code
_entity_poly.pdbx_strand_id
1 'polypeptide(L)'
;MTQNQLQRRRRGVGAFAFISSLSLAVTMGALPAQAQPTEETPNQDSATEAAQTPGVSEEAQEVAEPRAPEERVAPEDTSGAETTETPADSDAEVATEDPTRVNKDEEPDDDALDKYYPKLAKTMFDPDGDGKYKITEPVEGGKGAGNIPSGLEKYYNQKVDFSPENCEALGYGTYESRIGRKAECGYMIAPIDVNDASKGNIAIAVMKVKSGKLDENGKFTPTKSKGSVMWNPGGPGGSGMTMSVVGALYDPELAEDFDMIGFDPRGTGSSMPFSQCSSDKQIDEDRESNSFGMDLEDAEKDLNDRAKRYTEDCFNNTGKLFDLGKANQQDVMEHLGTWDAVGDLDLLRSITGNDKLNYVGFSYGTRLGYVYAQKYGANVGKLVLDGVVDPGNVDKAAIESLKQINQRSDRYLSKKVAAEAPVDGSDFTDDQKDTIAQGAGFQGTFEQFALDCSEKGAEGKTYGELWPEFAETELADQPFSCALGDGITDTKKLTEANAKLLQTLETANGGKGLPTGQPNDNRMVSFADGRQGVFQALYSETLWSQLNVALNELKAGKSAGGLMILADQYMDRDEEGHYAPMLQAFTNIRCTDSNSKGDMPSKDLIRRFAQAYDEAAPFQAATVAPGVYDYCDFWKFKGTLPGPEKLTKVPNILVISTSHDSATPYDSGVKLARLIDGTLLSVSGASHTSFISGDEEKICVDETVNDFFKKGIVPEDGDFGAKLKKPDTAKDDLGNTVTFNTRCKVQTFRESSFSTSTSKAHAGEKIGYMFGHYNSEADYSIRVGDETVATVKADNGGNGAGTFTLPASLKPGTVKVSLVDANGKVVATRDLEIMKAEQPKEDDPESGGNVDNGKDGSDKGGSDEGGKDGSSDEGSDKGGSSDTGDGKGSKDSNANGSMPRTGAELGFQAGIALILVAAGAGAVAVARKRKQL
;
A
#
# COMPACT_ATOMS: atom_id res chain seq x y z
N MET A 1 56.85 19.97 -13.93
CA MET A 1 57.39 19.36 -15.16
C MET A 1 56.33 18.42 -15.70
N THR A 2 55.82 18.50 -16.92
CA THR A 2 55.89 19.57 -17.94
C THR A 2 54.73 19.34 -18.93
N GLN A 3 54.09 20.38 -19.46
CA GLN A 3 53.20 20.22 -20.63
C GLN A 3 54.03 19.86 -21.87
N ASN A 4 53.61 18.85 -22.63
CA ASN A 4 53.46 18.87 -24.10
C ASN A 4 53.31 17.47 -24.70
N GLN A 5 52.17 17.19 -25.33
CA GLN A 5 52.05 16.75 -26.74
C GLN A 5 50.55 16.57 -27.05
N LEU A 6 50.00 17.42 -27.93
CA LEU A 6 48.58 17.47 -28.27
C LEU A 6 48.35 16.97 -29.70
N GLN A 7 47.29 16.19 -29.89
CA GLN A 7 46.63 15.87 -31.17
C GLN A 7 47.47 15.18 -32.27
N ARG A 8 47.07 13.95 -32.64
CA ARG A 8 46.22 13.70 -33.84
C ARG A 8 46.01 12.21 -34.14
N ARG A 9 44.82 11.70 -33.84
CA ARG A 9 43.95 10.96 -34.79
C ARG A 9 42.53 10.88 -34.21
N ARG A 10 41.52 10.93 -35.09
CA ARG A 10 40.08 10.89 -34.78
C ARG A 10 39.48 9.53 -35.20
N ARG A 11 38.29 9.24 -34.66
CA ARG A 11 37.29 8.20 -34.98
C ARG A 11 37.37 6.93 -34.13
N GLY A 12 36.22 6.62 -33.53
CA GLY A 12 35.97 5.62 -32.49
C GLY A 12 34.80 6.09 -31.63
N VAL A 13 33.57 5.91 -32.13
CA VAL A 13 32.29 6.15 -31.43
C VAL A 13 31.73 4.75 -31.09
N GLY A 14 31.08 4.50 -29.96
CA GLY A 14 30.73 5.36 -28.83
C GLY A 14 30.22 4.51 -27.65
N ALA A 15 29.15 4.96 -27.00
CA ALA A 15 28.40 4.31 -25.89
C ALA A 15 29.10 4.24 -24.51
N PHE A 16 28.59 5.06 -23.59
CA PHE A 16 28.49 4.90 -22.12
C PHE A 16 27.41 5.93 -21.69
N ALA A 17 26.14 5.53 -21.55
CA ALA A 17 25.55 4.93 -20.34
C ALA A 17 25.33 5.97 -19.23
N PHE A 18 24.12 6.53 -19.17
CA PHE A 18 23.61 7.35 -18.06
C PHE A 18 23.04 6.46 -16.94
N ILE A 19 22.70 7.05 -15.79
CA ILE A 19 22.26 6.34 -14.58
C ILE A 19 20.81 6.76 -14.25
N SER A 20 19.94 5.77 -14.00
CA SER A 20 18.47 5.90 -13.91
C SER A 20 17.90 5.53 -12.52
N SER A 21 16.71 6.05 -12.14
CA SER A 21 16.17 6.04 -10.76
C SER A 21 14.62 6.10 -10.70
N LEU A 22 13.93 5.12 -10.08
CA LEU A 22 12.48 4.75 -10.16
C LEU A 22 11.49 5.33 -9.10
N SER A 23 10.14 5.11 -9.19
CA SER A 23 9.04 5.32 -8.17
C SER A 23 7.58 5.37 -8.72
N LEU A 24 6.54 5.23 -7.86
CA LEU A 24 5.43 4.30 -8.20
C LEU A 24 3.97 4.51 -7.63
N ALA A 25 3.12 5.40 -8.18
CA ALA A 25 1.61 5.42 -8.12
C ALA A 25 0.85 5.03 -9.42
N VAL A 26 0.05 3.97 -9.37
CA VAL A 26 -0.99 3.63 -10.38
C VAL A 26 -2.22 3.12 -9.65
N THR A 27 -3.32 3.82 -9.87
CA THR A 27 -4.53 3.15 -10.35
C THR A 27 -5.22 4.10 -11.34
N MET A 28 -5.98 3.53 -12.27
CA MET A 28 -6.88 4.24 -13.21
C MET A 28 -6.24 5.09 -14.32
N GLY A 29 -6.22 4.49 -15.50
CA GLY A 29 -6.15 5.21 -16.77
C GLY A 29 -7.43 6.00 -17.05
N ALA A 30 -7.24 7.20 -17.58
CA ALA A 30 -8.14 7.95 -18.47
C ALA A 30 -9.47 8.51 -17.96
N LEU A 31 -9.52 9.86 -17.95
CA LEU A 31 -10.65 10.74 -17.62
C LEU A 31 -10.55 12.02 -18.49
N PRO A 32 -11.54 12.35 -19.37
CA PRO A 32 -12.12 14.40 -19.75
C PRO A 32 -12.85 15.39 -18.82
N ALA A 33 -12.96 16.59 -19.40
CA ALA A 33 -14.17 17.42 -19.41
C ALA A 33 -14.42 18.04 -20.82
N GLN A 34 -15.68 18.20 -21.26
CA GLN A 34 -16.07 18.83 -22.54
C GLN A 34 -16.70 20.22 -22.39
N ALA A 35 -16.74 21.02 -23.47
CA ALA A 35 -17.20 22.40 -23.50
C ALA A 35 -17.80 22.83 -24.87
N GLN A 36 -18.15 24.12 -25.02
CA GLN A 36 -18.55 24.86 -26.26
C GLN A 36 -20.07 24.71 -26.65
N PRO A 37 -20.71 25.67 -27.37
CA PRO A 37 -20.11 26.56 -28.39
C PRO A 37 -20.49 28.07 -28.46
N THR A 38 -19.50 28.84 -28.97
CA THR A 38 -19.51 30.01 -29.91
C THR A 38 -20.47 31.23 -29.79
N GLU A 39 -19.81 32.40 -29.71
CA GLU A 39 -20.06 33.70 -30.39
C GLU A 39 -21.45 34.39 -30.44
N GLU A 40 -21.56 35.59 -29.83
CA GLU A 40 -21.74 36.86 -30.57
C GLU A 40 -21.40 38.09 -29.68
N THR A 41 -21.34 39.30 -30.26
CA THR A 41 -21.22 40.62 -29.56
C THR A 41 -22.12 41.64 -30.29
N PRO A 42 -22.58 42.81 -29.73
CA PRO A 42 -21.93 43.58 -28.66
C PRO A 42 -22.82 44.39 -27.66
N ASN A 43 -22.14 45.18 -26.81
CA ASN A 43 -22.56 46.48 -26.25
C ASN A 43 -23.38 46.55 -24.94
N GLN A 44 -23.79 47.78 -24.56
CA GLN A 44 -23.92 48.28 -23.17
C GLN A 44 -25.34 48.25 -22.53
N ASP A 45 -25.33 48.53 -21.21
CA ASP A 45 -26.35 49.23 -20.38
C ASP A 45 -27.34 48.43 -19.48
N SER A 46 -27.08 48.57 -18.17
CA SER A 46 -28.01 48.82 -17.04
C SER A 46 -29.28 47.96 -16.77
N ALA A 47 -29.21 47.25 -15.62
CA ALA A 47 -30.09 47.40 -14.45
C ALA A 47 -31.45 46.65 -14.28
N THR A 48 -31.67 46.28 -13.01
CA THR A 48 -32.95 46.15 -12.25
C THR A 48 -33.96 45.00 -12.48
N GLU A 49 -34.11 44.20 -11.41
CA GLU A 49 -35.35 43.75 -10.73
C GLU A 49 -36.40 42.82 -11.40
N ALA A 50 -36.55 41.65 -10.72
CA ALA A 50 -37.79 41.11 -10.14
C ALA A 50 -38.92 40.49 -11.01
N ALA A 51 -38.97 39.15 -10.95
CA ALA A 51 -40.13 38.31 -10.61
C ALA A 51 -41.50 38.46 -11.34
N GLN A 52 -41.97 37.35 -11.95
CA GLN A 52 -43.27 36.72 -11.63
C GLN A 52 -43.53 35.38 -12.38
N THR A 53 -44.14 34.42 -11.66
CA THR A 53 -44.99 33.32 -12.18
C THR A 53 -46.47 33.80 -12.15
N PRO A 54 -47.53 33.09 -12.66
CA PRO A 54 -47.61 31.64 -13.00
C PRO A 54 -48.52 31.17 -14.19
N GLY A 55 -48.36 29.90 -14.59
CA GLY A 55 -49.45 28.89 -14.60
C GLY A 55 -50.27 28.54 -15.87
N VAL A 56 -50.80 27.29 -15.88
CA VAL A 56 -52.06 26.80 -16.52
C VAL A 56 -52.08 26.67 -18.07
N SER A 57 -52.60 25.61 -18.75
CA SER A 57 -53.01 24.21 -18.42
C SER A 57 -53.23 23.38 -19.72
N GLU A 58 -53.46 22.04 -19.59
CA GLU A 58 -54.29 21.16 -20.47
C GLU A 58 -53.91 20.97 -21.98
N GLU A 59 -54.27 19.95 -22.76
CA GLU A 59 -55.07 18.68 -22.75
C GLU A 59 -54.27 17.63 -23.61
N ALA A 60 -54.10 16.33 -23.34
CA ALA A 60 -55.02 15.18 -23.14
C ALA A 60 -55.47 14.39 -24.42
N GLN A 61 -54.89 13.19 -24.66
CA GLN A 61 -55.47 11.93 -25.22
C GLN A 61 -54.33 10.88 -25.46
N GLU A 62 -54.33 9.59 -25.06
CA GLU A 62 -55.27 8.44 -25.20
C GLU A 62 -55.32 7.82 -26.63
N VAL A 63 -55.21 6.50 -26.91
CA VAL A 63 -54.95 5.21 -26.20
C VAL A 63 -54.33 4.19 -27.20
N ALA A 64 -53.48 3.22 -26.81
CA ALA A 64 -53.55 1.78 -27.23
C ALA A 64 -52.31 0.89 -26.94
N GLU A 65 -52.50 -0.14 -26.10
CA GLU A 65 -51.85 -1.46 -26.14
C GLU A 65 -52.94 -2.55 -26.41
N PRO A 66 -52.70 -3.89 -26.41
CA PRO A 66 -51.45 -4.69 -26.38
C PRO A 66 -51.36 -5.80 -27.46
N ARG A 67 -50.21 -6.50 -27.57
CA ARG A 67 -50.14 -7.99 -27.62
C ARG A 67 -48.75 -8.62 -27.78
N ALA A 68 -48.63 -9.82 -27.20
CA ALA A 68 -47.75 -10.94 -27.54
C ALA A 68 -48.58 -12.25 -27.30
N PRO A 69 -48.06 -13.49 -27.47
CA PRO A 69 -46.81 -13.98 -28.08
C PRO A 69 -47.07 -15.02 -29.21
N GLU A 70 -46.02 -15.67 -29.76
CA GLU A 70 -45.89 -17.14 -29.89
C GLU A 70 -44.52 -17.59 -30.46
N GLU A 71 -44.30 -18.90 -30.65
CA GLU A 71 -42.98 -19.57 -30.74
C GLU A 71 -42.50 -19.98 -32.17
N ARG A 72 -41.20 -20.32 -32.23
CA ARG A 72 -40.61 -21.59 -32.77
C ARG A 72 -40.09 -21.68 -34.22
N VAL A 73 -39.18 -22.66 -34.35
CA VAL A 73 -38.59 -23.33 -35.54
C VAL A 73 -37.34 -22.67 -36.17
N ALA A 74 -36.27 -23.46 -36.21
CA ALA A 74 -35.09 -23.31 -37.07
C ALA A 74 -34.99 -24.52 -38.02
N PRO A 75 -34.21 -24.43 -39.11
CA PRO A 75 -33.58 -25.60 -39.72
C PRO A 75 -32.06 -25.45 -39.87
N GLU A 76 -31.38 -26.59 -40.01
CA GLU A 76 -29.93 -26.71 -40.16
C GLU A 76 -29.48 -26.91 -41.62
N ASP A 77 -28.17 -26.77 -41.83
CA ASP A 77 -27.30 -27.55 -42.74
C ASP A 77 -27.48 -27.49 -44.28
N THR A 78 -26.38 -27.26 -45.01
CA THR A 78 -25.79 -28.26 -45.93
C THR A 78 -24.48 -27.78 -46.61
N SER A 79 -23.40 -28.52 -46.34
CA SER A 79 -22.27 -28.92 -47.23
C SER A 79 -21.84 -28.04 -48.43
N GLY A 80 -20.53 -27.74 -48.50
CA GLY A 80 -19.89 -26.96 -49.58
C GLY A 80 -19.30 -27.75 -50.76
N ALA A 81 -18.27 -27.16 -51.41
CA ALA A 81 -17.45 -27.82 -52.45
C ALA A 81 -16.13 -27.06 -52.78
N GLU A 82 -15.06 -27.81 -53.01
CA GLU A 82 -13.80 -27.45 -53.70
C GLU A 82 -14.00 -27.32 -55.23
N THR A 83 -13.13 -26.81 -56.12
CA THR A 83 -11.87 -26.01 -56.15
C THR A 83 -11.68 -25.51 -57.61
N THR A 84 -10.80 -24.54 -57.90
CA THR A 84 -9.87 -24.56 -59.08
C THR A 84 -8.97 -23.31 -59.18
N GLU A 85 -7.81 -23.52 -59.78
CA GLU A 85 -6.60 -22.71 -59.90
C GLU A 85 -6.70 -21.39 -60.73
N THR A 86 -6.09 -20.32 -60.17
CA THR A 86 -5.07 -19.36 -60.72
C THR A 86 -4.75 -19.26 -62.24
N PRO A 87 -4.03 -18.21 -62.73
CA PRO A 87 -3.33 -17.11 -62.02
C PRO A 87 -3.54 -15.66 -62.53
N ALA A 88 -3.06 -14.70 -61.72
CA ALA A 88 -2.49 -13.38 -62.08
C ALA A 88 -3.33 -12.35 -62.87
N ASP A 89 -3.49 -11.16 -62.27
CA ASP A 89 -2.55 -10.07 -62.55
C ASP A 89 -2.33 -9.20 -61.29
N SER A 90 -1.40 -8.23 -61.33
CA SER A 90 -1.07 -7.37 -60.18
C SER A 90 -1.82 -6.04 -60.19
N ASP A 91 -2.36 -5.65 -59.04
CA ASP A 91 -2.46 -4.24 -58.64
C ASP A 91 -2.42 -4.09 -57.11
N ALA A 92 -2.04 -2.93 -56.61
CA ALA A 92 -1.80 -2.69 -55.19
C ALA A 92 -3.00 -2.04 -54.50
N GLU A 93 -3.75 -2.82 -53.71
CA GLU A 93 -4.75 -2.27 -52.79
C GLU A 93 -4.13 -1.95 -51.43
N VAL A 94 -4.50 -0.79 -50.89
CA VAL A 94 -4.10 -0.35 -49.54
C VAL A 94 -4.91 -1.16 -48.54
N ALA A 95 -4.24 -2.01 -47.76
CA ALA A 95 -4.87 -2.66 -46.61
C ALA A 95 -5.24 -1.60 -45.57
N THR A 96 -6.52 -1.24 -45.53
CA THR A 96 -7.12 -0.58 -44.36
C THR A 96 -7.26 -1.64 -43.28
N GLU A 97 -6.17 -1.89 -42.56
CA GLU A 97 -6.22 -2.66 -41.32
C GLU A 97 -7.07 -1.88 -40.31
N ASP A 98 -8.23 -2.45 -39.97
CA ASP A 98 -9.09 -1.99 -38.90
C ASP A 98 -8.37 -2.20 -37.56
N PRO A 99 -7.96 -1.13 -36.85
CA PRO A 99 -7.15 -1.26 -35.64
C PRO A 99 -7.92 -1.85 -34.46
N THR A 100 -9.24 -2.05 -34.58
CA THR A 100 -10.08 -2.60 -33.49
C THR A 100 -10.00 -4.13 -33.36
N ARG A 101 -9.34 -4.82 -34.30
CA ARG A 101 -9.26 -6.28 -34.30
C ARG A 101 -8.15 -6.83 -33.38
N VAL A 102 -8.33 -6.66 -32.08
CA VAL A 102 -7.58 -7.39 -31.04
C VAL A 102 -7.66 -8.89 -31.32
N ASN A 103 -6.49 -9.54 -31.42
CA ASN A 103 -6.40 -10.98 -31.63
C ASN A 103 -6.84 -11.70 -30.35
N LYS A 104 -7.82 -12.60 -30.43
CA LYS A 104 -8.67 -12.93 -29.27
C LYS A 104 -8.30 -14.17 -28.48
N ASP A 105 -7.31 -14.94 -28.96
CA ASP A 105 -7.22 -16.38 -28.68
C ASP A 105 -5.79 -16.88 -28.37
N GLU A 106 -4.88 -16.01 -27.92
CA GLU A 106 -3.56 -16.39 -27.39
C GLU A 106 -3.43 -15.99 -25.91
N GLU A 107 -3.95 -16.83 -25.01
CA GLU A 107 -3.41 -16.88 -23.64
C GLU A 107 -1.91 -17.18 -23.71
N PRO A 108 -1.07 -16.66 -22.78
CA PRO A 108 0.32 -17.10 -22.70
C PRO A 108 0.37 -18.62 -22.47
N ASP A 109 1.22 -19.28 -23.24
CA ASP A 109 1.48 -20.71 -23.09
C ASP A 109 2.28 -21.00 -21.80
N ASP A 110 2.33 -22.29 -21.44
CA ASP A 110 2.95 -22.71 -20.18
C ASP A 110 4.47 -22.44 -20.16
N ASP A 111 5.15 -22.48 -21.32
CA ASP A 111 6.58 -22.18 -21.47
C ASP A 111 6.85 -20.68 -21.24
N ALA A 112 6.00 -19.80 -21.78
CA ALA A 112 6.05 -18.37 -21.57
C ALA A 112 5.83 -18.01 -20.09
N LEU A 113 4.87 -18.65 -19.42
CA LEU A 113 4.63 -18.45 -17.99
C LEU A 113 5.80 -19.00 -17.13
N ASP A 114 6.37 -20.16 -17.49
CA ASP A 114 7.47 -20.82 -16.76
C ASP A 114 8.79 -20.04 -16.86
N LYS A 115 9.01 -19.29 -17.95
CA LYS A 115 10.23 -18.49 -18.16
C LYS A 115 10.59 -17.60 -16.96
N TYR A 116 9.62 -17.06 -16.24
CA TYR A 116 9.84 -16.11 -15.13
C TYR A 116 10.22 -16.79 -13.80
N TYR A 117 10.00 -18.09 -13.66
CA TYR A 117 10.15 -18.79 -12.38
C TYR A 117 11.65 -18.95 -12.01
N PRO A 118 12.03 -18.65 -10.75
CA PRO A 118 13.42 -18.71 -10.34
C PRO A 118 13.91 -20.16 -10.28
N LYS A 119 15.21 -20.36 -10.49
CA LYS A 119 15.86 -21.68 -10.42
C LYS A 119 15.59 -22.39 -9.09
N LEU A 120 15.48 -21.67 -7.97
CA LEU A 120 15.13 -22.26 -6.68
C LEU A 120 13.70 -22.83 -6.67
N ALA A 121 12.71 -22.09 -7.20
CA ALA A 121 11.34 -22.59 -7.30
C ALA A 121 11.26 -23.83 -8.20
N LYS A 122 11.93 -23.83 -9.36
CA LYS A 122 12.06 -25.01 -10.22
C LYS A 122 12.66 -26.18 -9.44
N THR A 123 13.81 -25.99 -8.81
CA THR A 123 14.51 -27.05 -8.05
C THR A 123 13.71 -27.59 -6.85
N MET A 124 12.86 -26.78 -6.22
CA MET A 124 12.09 -27.16 -5.03
C MET A 124 10.69 -27.70 -5.33
N PHE A 125 10.04 -27.21 -6.39
CA PHE A 125 8.61 -27.43 -6.64
C PHE A 125 8.30 -28.05 -8.01
N ASP A 126 9.23 -28.02 -8.98
CA ASP A 126 9.22 -28.86 -10.18
C ASP A 126 10.46 -29.79 -10.20
N PRO A 127 10.51 -30.81 -9.32
CA PRO A 127 11.63 -31.74 -9.24
C PRO A 127 11.70 -32.73 -10.41
N ASP A 128 10.60 -32.90 -11.15
CA ASP A 128 10.46 -33.82 -12.27
C ASP A 128 10.85 -33.17 -13.62
N GLY A 129 10.73 -31.85 -13.72
CA GLY A 129 10.97 -31.07 -14.94
C GLY A 129 9.77 -31.12 -15.89
N ASP A 130 8.54 -31.17 -15.36
CA ASP A 130 7.29 -31.30 -16.11
C ASP A 130 6.51 -29.98 -16.25
N GLY A 131 6.99 -28.89 -15.66
CA GLY A 131 6.32 -27.59 -15.65
C GLY A 131 5.06 -27.53 -14.77
N LYS A 132 4.83 -28.53 -13.90
CA LYS A 132 3.68 -28.61 -12.99
C LYS A 132 4.14 -28.58 -11.54
N TYR A 133 4.13 -27.37 -10.99
CA TYR A 133 4.69 -27.00 -9.71
C TYR A 133 3.87 -27.52 -8.53
N LYS A 134 4.54 -28.14 -7.55
CA LYS A 134 3.95 -28.82 -6.40
C LYS A 134 4.58 -28.27 -5.11
N ILE A 135 3.91 -27.32 -4.44
CA ILE A 135 4.41 -26.75 -3.18
C ILE A 135 4.16 -27.75 -2.04
N THR A 136 5.24 -28.39 -1.60
CA THR A 136 5.20 -29.43 -0.57
C THR A 136 4.86 -28.89 0.82
N GLU A 137 4.52 -29.80 1.73
CA GLU A 137 4.41 -29.54 3.15
C GLU A 137 5.67 -28.87 3.76
N PRO A 138 5.53 -28.10 4.86
CA PRO A 138 6.66 -27.51 5.57
C PRO A 138 7.63 -28.58 6.10
N VAL A 139 8.94 -28.33 5.95
CA VAL A 139 9.99 -29.21 6.49
C VAL A 139 10.02 -29.09 8.01
N GLU A 140 9.74 -30.18 8.73
CA GLU A 140 9.76 -30.21 10.21
C GLU A 140 11.15 -29.97 10.83
N GLY A 141 11.18 -29.64 12.13
CA GLY A 141 12.40 -29.62 12.95
C GLY A 141 12.97 -28.22 13.25
N GLY A 142 12.23 -27.16 12.92
CA GLY A 142 12.46 -25.82 13.44
C GLY A 142 11.94 -25.66 14.87
N LYS A 143 11.87 -24.41 15.34
CA LYS A 143 11.32 -24.03 16.65
C LYS A 143 10.70 -22.65 16.55
N GLY A 144 9.37 -22.59 16.56
CA GLY A 144 8.63 -21.32 16.59
C GLY A 144 8.80 -20.61 17.93
N ALA A 145 8.77 -19.27 17.88
CA ALA A 145 8.75 -18.39 19.05
C ALA A 145 7.40 -17.66 19.20
N GLY A 146 7.19 -17.06 20.38
CA GLY A 146 5.96 -16.36 20.74
C GLY A 146 4.74 -17.27 20.82
N ASN A 147 3.56 -16.67 20.61
CA ASN A 147 2.33 -17.45 20.47
C ASN A 147 2.34 -18.19 19.13
N ILE A 148 1.82 -19.42 19.13
CA ILE A 148 1.61 -20.26 17.94
C ILE A 148 0.11 -20.57 17.86
N PRO A 149 -0.58 -20.30 16.74
CA PRO A 149 -1.98 -20.70 16.56
C PRO A 149 -2.15 -22.22 16.57
N SER A 150 -3.17 -22.72 17.27
CA SER A 150 -3.41 -24.15 17.36
C SER A 150 -3.85 -24.74 16.02
N GLY A 151 -3.29 -25.89 15.64
CA GLY A 151 -3.49 -26.52 14.33
C GLY A 151 -2.45 -26.09 13.28
N LEU A 152 -1.70 -25.00 13.50
CA LEU A 152 -0.65 -24.51 12.59
C LEU A 152 0.77 -24.86 13.07
N GLU A 153 0.91 -25.75 14.06
CA GLU A 153 2.20 -26.05 14.69
C GLU A 153 3.23 -26.62 13.69
N LYS A 154 2.80 -27.34 12.65
CA LYS A 154 3.68 -27.82 11.56
C LYS A 154 4.33 -26.67 10.76
N TYR A 155 3.59 -25.58 10.54
CA TYR A 155 4.07 -24.41 9.82
C TYR A 155 4.96 -23.55 10.72
N TYR A 156 4.53 -23.27 11.95
CA TYR A 156 5.25 -22.40 12.88
C TYR A 156 6.53 -23.04 13.45
N ASN A 157 6.68 -24.37 13.39
CA ASN A 157 7.90 -25.09 13.74
C ASN A 157 8.66 -25.63 12.51
N GLN A 158 8.44 -25.06 11.32
CA GLN A 158 9.20 -25.45 10.14
C GLN A 158 10.67 -25.01 10.20
N LYS A 159 11.52 -25.72 9.45
CA LYS A 159 12.94 -25.40 9.24
C LYS A 159 13.17 -24.89 7.81
N VAL A 160 13.27 -23.57 7.65
CA VAL A 160 13.68 -22.94 6.39
C VAL A 160 15.19 -23.07 6.19
N ASP A 161 15.60 -23.36 4.95
CA ASP A 161 17.02 -23.37 4.55
C ASP A 161 17.44 -21.98 4.06
N PHE A 162 17.89 -21.13 4.99
CA PHE A 162 18.43 -19.81 4.67
C PHE A 162 19.91 -19.92 4.28
N SER A 163 20.23 -19.69 3.00
CA SER A 163 21.61 -19.73 2.50
C SER A 163 21.88 -18.65 1.44
N PRO A 164 23.15 -18.21 1.27
CA PRO A 164 23.52 -17.32 0.15
C PRO A 164 23.35 -17.98 -1.22
N GLU A 165 23.57 -19.29 -1.31
CA GLU A 165 23.38 -20.10 -2.52
C GLU A 165 21.91 -20.08 -2.96
N ASN A 166 20.96 -20.05 -2.02
CA ASN A 166 19.54 -19.88 -2.30
C ASN A 166 19.18 -18.45 -2.75
N CYS A 167 19.97 -17.41 -2.39
CA CYS A 167 19.81 -16.09 -3.01
C CYS A 167 20.19 -16.13 -4.50
N GLU A 168 21.35 -16.72 -4.81
CA GLU A 168 21.82 -16.88 -6.20
C GLU A 168 20.87 -17.76 -7.04
N ALA A 169 20.27 -18.81 -6.43
CA ALA A 169 19.24 -19.63 -7.08
C ALA A 169 17.87 -18.92 -7.22
N LEU A 170 17.62 -17.87 -6.43
CA LEU A 170 16.51 -16.93 -6.65
C LEU A 170 16.87 -15.81 -7.63
N GLY A 171 18.14 -15.68 -8.07
CA GLY A 171 18.63 -14.62 -8.96
C GLY A 171 19.23 -13.40 -8.24
N TYR A 172 18.88 -13.20 -6.96
CA TYR A 172 19.43 -12.12 -6.16
C TYR A 172 20.93 -12.29 -5.91
N GLY A 173 21.64 -11.16 -5.79
CA GLY A 173 23.03 -11.19 -5.35
C GLY A 173 23.17 -11.62 -3.89
N THR A 174 24.40 -11.92 -3.45
CA THR A 174 24.70 -12.12 -2.02
C THR A 174 24.99 -10.80 -1.29
N TYR A 175 25.09 -9.68 -2.01
CA TYR A 175 25.29 -8.31 -1.50
C TYR A 175 26.55 -8.06 -0.64
N GLU A 176 27.45 -9.05 -0.54
CA GLU A 176 28.63 -9.03 0.34
C GLU A 176 29.57 -7.84 0.12
N SER A 177 29.74 -7.41 -1.14
CA SER A 177 30.55 -6.25 -1.52
C SER A 177 29.95 -4.88 -1.13
N ARG A 178 28.72 -4.85 -0.61
CA ARG A 178 27.97 -3.65 -0.24
C ARG A 178 27.71 -3.57 1.26
N ILE A 179 27.21 -4.65 1.86
CA ILE A 179 26.88 -4.74 3.30
C ILE A 179 27.95 -5.44 4.16
N GLY A 180 29.08 -5.83 3.55
CA GLY A 180 30.22 -6.49 4.21
C GLY A 180 29.97 -7.94 4.65
N ARG A 181 28.82 -8.50 4.30
CA ARG A 181 28.34 -9.83 4.71
C ARG A 181 27.37 -10.39 3.68
N LYS A 182 27.28 -11.71 3.56
CA LYS A 182 26.29 -12.33 2.67
C LYS A 182 24.86 -12.18 3.22
N ALA A 183 23.93 -11.83 2.34
CA ALA A 183 22.51 -12.11 2.53
C ALA A 183 22.26 -13.63 2.42
N GLU A 184 21.20 -14.11 3.06
CA GLU A 184 20.77 -15.50 3.08
C GLU A 184 19.29 -15.57 2.71
N CYS A 185 18.90 -16.39 1.75
CA CYS A 185 17.53 -16.45 1.24
C CYS A 185 16.94 -17.85 1.36
N GLY A 186 15.63 -17.96 1.28
CA GLY A 186 14.92 -19.25 1.27
C GLY A 186 13.41 -19.09 1.13
N TYR A 187 12.72 -20.21 0.97
CA TYR A 187 11.25 -20.27 0.96
C TYR A 187 10.70 -20.72 2.32
N MET A 188 9.75 -19.96 2.85
CA MET A 188 8.93 -20.31 4.00
C MET A 188 7.57 -20.82 3.51
N ILE A 189 7.15 -22.00 3.94
CA ILE A 189 5.88 -22.59 3.51
C ILE A 189 4.74 -22.12 4.43
N ALA A 190 3.64 -21.66 3.85
CA ALA A 190 2.41 -21.26 4.53
C ALA A 190 1.20 -22.00 3.91
N PRO A 191 0.09 -22.20 4.63
CA PRO A 191 -1.14 -22.68 4.00
C PRO A 191 -1.75 -21.58 3.11
N ILE A 192 -2.48 -21.98 2.08
CA ILE A 192 -3.32 -21.06 1.28
C ILE A 192 -4.38 -20.45 2.21
N ASP A 193 -5.17 -21.29 2.87
CA ASP A 193 -6.16 -20.91 3.88
C ASP A 193 -5.68 -21.31 5.28
N VAL A 194 -5.55 -20.35 6.20
CA VAL A 194 -5.14 -20.62 7.59
C VAL A 194 -6.18 -21.41 8.40
N ASN A 195 -7.41 -21.52 7.90
CA ASN A 195 -8.51 -22.26 8.52
C ASN A 195 -8.66 -23.68 7.95
N ASP A 196 -8.24 -23.91 6.70
CA ASP A 196 -8.22 -25.21 6.04
C ASP A 196 -6.94 -25.45 5.23
N ALA A 197 -5.93 -25.97 5.93
CA ALA A 197 -4.64 -26.35 5.35
C ALA A 197 -4.72 -27.52 4.33
N SER A 198 -5.89 -28.13 4.09
CA SER A 198 -6.06 -29.15 3.04
C SER A 198 -6.20 -28.55 1.63
N LYS A 199 -6.51 -27.25 1.53
CA LYS A 199 -6.49 -26.50 0.26
C LYS A 199 -5.09 -26.37 -0.37
N GLY A 200 -4.03 -26.67 0.38
CA GLY A 200 -2.65 -26.66 -0.11
C GLY A 200 -1.82 -25.50 0.43
N ASN A 201 -0.64 -25.32 -0.17
CA ASN A 201 0.43 -24.48 0.37
C ASN A 201 0.89 -23.39 -0.62
N ILE A 202 1.34 -22.26 -0.06
CA ILE A 202 2.06 -21.16 -0.72
C ILE A 202 3.51 -21.16 -0.19
N ALA A 203 4.46 -20.73 -1.00
CA ALA A 203 5.85 -20.56 -0.60
C ALA A 203 6.24 -19.08 -0.64
N ILE A 204 6.48 -18.51 0.54
CA ILE A 204 6.85 -17.12 0.78
C ILE A 204 8.36 -16.95 0.61
N ALA A 205 8.79 -16.08 -0.29
CA ALA A 205 10.21 -15.76 -0.46
C ALA A 205 10.68 -14.83 0.66
N VAL A 206 11.79 -15.18 1.31
CA VAL A 206 12.37 -14.43 2.43
C VAL A 206 13.87 -14.25 2.24
N MET A 207 14.37 -13.04 2.46
CA MET A 207 15.79 -12.67 2.49
C MET A 207 16.16 -12.13 3.87
N LYS A 208 17.29 -12.62 4.39
CA LYS A 208 17.81 -12.32 5.72
C LYS A 208 19.21 -11.73 5.62
N VAL A 209 19.43 -10.63 6.34
CA VAL A 209 20.74 -10.03 6.58
C VAL A 209 20.99 -9.99 8.08
N LYS A 210 21.97 -10.78 8.54
CA LYS A 210 22.31 -10.94 9.97
C LYS A 210 22.84 -9.64 10.60
N SER A 211 22.62 -9.48 11.91
CA SER A 211 23.08 -8.32 12.67
C SER A 211 24.61 -8.21 12.73
N GLY A 212 25.11 -6.98 12.66
CA GLY A 212 26.52 -6.70 12.96
C GLY A 212 27.02 -5.35 12.45
N LYS A 213 28.16 -4.94 12.99
CA LYS A 213 28.78 -3.64 12.71
C LYS A 213 29.60 -3.69 11.43
N LEU A 214 29.40 -2.73 10.53
CA LEU A 214 30.31 -2.43 9.42
C LEU A 214 31.14 -1.20 9.80
N ASP A 215 32.47 -1.32 9.85
CA ASP A 215 33.33 -0.17 10.20
C ASP A 215 33.64 0.75 9.00
N GLU A 216 34.25 1.90 9.27
CA GLU A 216 34.58 2.91 8.25
C GLU A 216 35.52 2.41 7.15
N ASN A 217 36.25 1.32 7.40
CA ASN A 217 37.16 0.65 6.46
C ASN A 217 36.47 -0.48 5.69
N GLY A 218 35.16 -0.68 5.88
CA GLY A 218 34.38 -1.74 5.25
C GLY A 218 34.54 -3.11 5.89
N LYS A 219 35.13 -3.20 7.09
CA LYS A 219 35.28 -4.48 7.80
C LYS A 219 34.02 -4.77 8.61
N PHE A 220 33.37 -5.89 8.30
CA PHE A 220 32.23 -6.39 9.08
C PHE A 220 32.67 -7.11 10.37
N THR A 221 31.86 -6.99 11.42
CA THR A 221 31.97 -7.72 12.68
C THR A 221 30.57 -8.17 13.15
N PRO A 222 30.27 -9.48 13.20
CA PRO A 222 28.99 -9.98 13.70
C PRO A 222 28.71 -9.55 15.14
N THR A 223 27.46 -9.27 15.46
CA THR A 223 26.98 -9.00 16.83
C THR A 223 26.08 -10.12 17.35
N LYS A 224 25.67 -10.03 18.62
CA LYS A 224 24.54 -10.82 19.11
C LYS A 224 23.26 -10.04 18.86
N SER A 225 22.50 -10.45 17.85
CA SER A 225 21.18 -9.91 17.53
C SER A 225 20.25 -9.83 18.75
N LYS A 226 19.50 -8.73 18.84
CA LYS A 226 18.42 -8.46 19.80
C LYS A 226 17.05 -8.98 19.33
N GLY A 227 16.97 -9.48 18.09
CA GLY A 227 15.75 -9.92 17.42
C GLY A 227 15.80 -9.56 15.93
N SER A 228 14.72 -9.81 15.21
CA SER A 228 14.56 -9.37 13.82
C SER A 228 13.75 -8.08 13.74
N VAL A 229 14.01 -7.30 12.68
CA VAL A 229 13.10 -6.28 12.15
C VAL A 229 12.69 -6.73 10.75
N MET A 230 11.39 -6.85 10.52
CA MET A 230 10.78 -7.21 9.24
C MET A 230 10.48 -5.95 8.45
N TRP A 231 10.74 -5.95 7.15
CA TRP A 231 10.60 -4.78 6.28
C TRP A 231 9.69 -5.10 5.09
N ASN A 232 8.82 -4.16 4.71
CA ASN A 232 8.01 -4.23 3.50
C ASN A 232 7.87 -2.85 2.82
N PRO A 233 8.03 -2.74 1.49
CA PRO A 233 8.00 -1.47 0.76
C PRO A 233 6.58 -1.01 0.37
N GLY A 234 5.56 -1.86 0.55
CA GLY A 234 4.19 -1.58 0.14
C GLY A 234 3.89 -2.00 -1.30
N GLY A 235 3.42 -1.04 -2.10
CA GLY A 235 2.69 -1.30 -3.34
C GLY A 235 1.16 -1.20 -3.12
N PRO A 236 0.38 -2.30 -2.98
CA PRO A 236 0.78 -3.71 -2.84
C PRO A 236 1.56 -4.30 -4.02
N GLY A 237 2.20 -5.45 -3.80
CA GLY A 237 2.97 -6.15 -4.82
C GLY A 237 4.46 -5.77 -4.91
N GLY A 238 4.95 -4.85 -4.08
CA GLY A 238 6.39 -4.52 -4.03
C GLY A 238 7.22 -5.66 -3.45
N SER A 239 8.29 -6.06 -4.14
CA SER A 239 9.26 -7.07 -3.66
C SER A 239 9.97 -6.56 -2.40
N GLY A 240 9.68 -7.18 -1.25
CA GLY A 240 10.25 -6.83 0.05
C GLY A 240 11.57 -7.54 0.35
N MET A 241 11.96 -8.56 -0.42
CA MET A 241 13.25 -9.27 -0.30
C MET A 241 14.44 -8.33 -0.09
N THR A 242 14.62 -7.36 -1.01
CA THR A 242 15.75 -6.43 -1.03
C THR A 242 15.75 -5.42 0.13
N MET A 243 14.61 -5.22 0.82
CA MET A 243 14.53 -4.31 1.96
C MET A 243 15.44 -4.72 3.13
N SER A 244 15.74 -6.02 3.26
CA SER A 244 16.74 -6.50 4.22
C SER A 244 18.14 -5.92 3.99
N VAL A 245 18.51 -5.70 2.72
CA VAL A 245 19.77 -5.11 2.29
C VAL A 245 19.72 -3.59 2.38
N VAL A 246 18.58 -2.98 2.06
CA VAL A 246 18.36 -1.52 2.20
C VAL A 246 18.47 -1.11 3.67
N GLY A 247 17.75 -1.75 4.58
CA GLY A 247 17.89 -1.52 6.02
C GLY A 247 19.33 -1.73 6.51
N ALA A 248 20.04 -2.75 6.00
CA ALA A 248 21.43 -3.01 6.34
C ALA A 248 22.48 -2.07 5.71
N LEU A 249 22.09 -1.22 4.73
CA LEU A 249 22.93 -0.21 4.09
C LEU A 249 22.67 1.20 4.63
N TYR A 250 21.39 1.56 4.77
CA TYR A 250 20.95 2.93 5.05
C TYR A 250 20.65 3.14 6.54
N ASP A 251 20.26 2.09 7.27
CA ASP A 251 20.25 2.08 8.75
C ASP A 251 21.30 1.11 9.34
N PRO A 252 22.61 1.42 9.17
CA PRO A 252 23.68 0.62 9.75
C PRO A 252 23.68 0.67 11.28
N GLU A 253 22.99 1.62 11.91
CA GLU A 253 22.87 1.67 13.36
C GLU A 253 21.87 0.62 13.88
N LEU A 254 20.69 0.49 13.26
CA LEU A 254 19.71 -0.55 13.59
C LEU A 254 20.23 -1.94 13.21
N ALA A 255 20.89 -2.06 12.06
CA ALA A 255 21.46 -3.31 11.57
C ALA A 255 22.70 -3.81 12.36
N GLU A 256 23.29 -2.98 13.24
CA GLU A 256 24.26 -3.45 14.23
C GLU A 256 23.60 -4.29 15.34
N ASP A 257 22.33 -4.03 15.64
CA ASP A 257 21.61 -4.58 16.78
C ASP A 257 20.60 -5.69 16.41
N PHE A 258 20.04 -5.67 15.20
CA PHE A 258 18.95 -6.57 14.77
C PHE A 258 19.26 -7.29 13.46
N ASP A 259 18.65 -8.46 13.25
CA ASP A 259 18.62 -9.13 11.94
C ASP A 259 17.59 -8.41 11.04
N MET A 260 18.00 -7.95 9.86
CA MET A 260 17.08 -7.36 8.89
C MET A 260 16.45 -8.47 8.06
N ILE A 261 15.12 -8.51 8.00
CA ILE A 261 14.33 -9.52 7.26
C ILE A 261 13.47 -8.80 6.22
N GLY A 262 13.62 -9.17 4.96
CA GLY A 262 12.79 -8.74 3.85
C GLY A 262 12.01 -9.93 3.32
N PHE A 263 10.75 -9.74 2.93
CA PHE A 263 9.88 -10.81 2.46
C PHE A 263 8.94 -10.30 1.37
N ASP A 264 8.64 -11.17 0.42
CA ASP A 264 7.60 -10.92 -0.57
C ASP A 264 6.30 -11.53 -0.05
N PRO A 265 5.20 -10.79 0.10
CA PRO A 265 3.90 -11.37 0.46
C PRO A 265 3.46 -12.50 -0.49
N ARG A 266 2.45 -13.27 -0.08
CA ARG A 266 1.72 -14.16 -1.00
C ARG A 266 1.30 -13.42 -2.28
N GLY A 267 1.38 -14.10 -3.43
CA GLY A 267 1.09 -13.49 -4.73
C GLY A 267 2.10 -12.44 -5.23
N THR A 268 3.16 -12.12 -4.47
CA THR A 268 4.10 -11.02 -4.78
C THR A 268 5.49 -11.51 -5.19
N GLY A 269 6.13 -10.81 -6.14
CA GLY A 269 7.57 -10.90 -6.39
C GLY A 269 8.09 -12.32 -6.64
N SER A 270 8.85 -12.84 -5.68
CA SER A 270 9.44 -14.19 -5.72
C SER A 270 8.68 -15.25 -4.94
N SER A 271 7.60 -14.90 -4.26
CA SER A 271 6.69 -15.87 -3.63
C SER A 271 5.92 -16.69 -4.68
N MET A 272 5.43 -17.86 -4.30
CA MET A 272 4.91 -18.87 -5.23
C MET A 272 3.55 -19.43 -4.76
N PRO A 273 2.54 -19.48 -5.64
CA PRO A 273 2.41 -18.67 -6.86
C PRO A 273 2.57 -17.17 -6.61
N PHE A 274 3.18 -16.48 -7.58
CA PHE A 274 3.07 -15.03 -7.74
C PHE A 274 1.92 -14.71 -8.70
N SER A 275 1.48 -13.46 -8.69
CA SER A 275 0.42 -12.98 -9.56
C SER A 275 0.89 -12.92 -11.01
N GLN A 276 0.15 -13.61 -11.88
CA GLN A 276 0.32 -13.61 -13.33
C GLN A 276 -1.03 -13.27 -13.97
N CYS A 277 -1.08 -12.14 -14.66
CA CYS A 277 -2.21 -11.65 -15.44
C CYS A 277 -1.82 -11.68 -16.91
N SER A 278 -1.59 -10.52 -17.53
CA SER A 278 -1.14 -10.39 -18.92
C SER A 278 0.39 -10.46 -19.05
N SER A 279 0.87 -10.85 -20.23
CA SER A 279 2.30 -10.93 -20.60
C SER A 279 2.91 -9.58 -20.95
N ASP A 280 4.25 -9.48 -20.92
CA ASP A 280 5.02 -8.27 -21.27
C ASP A 280 4.54 -7.60 -22.56
N LYS A 281 4.34 -8.42 -23.62
CA LYS A 281 3.88 -7.99 -24.94
C LYS A 281 2.50 -7.32 -24.87
N GLN A 282 1.56 -7.91 -24.14
CA GLN A 282 0.22 -7.36 -23.98
C GLN A 282 0.25 -6.05 -23.18
N ILE A 283 1.16 -5.91 -22.21
CA ILE A 283 1.32 -4.67 -21.43
C ILE A 283 1.95 -3.56 -22.29
N ASP A 284 2.94 -3.87 -23.12
CA ASP A 284 3.46 -2.91 -24.12
C ASP A 284 2.37 -2.51 -25.14
N GLU A 285 1.59 -3.47 -25.69
CA GLU A 285 0.47 -3.18 -26.62
C GLU A 285 -0.61 -2.30 -25.95
N ASP A 286 -0.94 -2.56 -24.69
CA ASP A 286 -1.92 -1.77 -23.91
C ASP A 286 -1.40 -0.38 -23.49
N ARG A 287 -0.08 -0.15 -23.52
CA ARG A 287 0.52 1.19 -23.36
C ARG A 287 0.57 1.97 -24.67
N GLU A 288 0.88 1.30 -25.78
CA GLU A 288 0.81 1.92 -27.12
C GLU A 288 -0.63 2.28 -27.54
N SER A 289 -1.66 1.68 -26.91
CA SER A 289 -3.06 2.10 -27.05
C SER A 289 -3.30 3.47 -26.39
N ASN A 290 -3.08 4.52 -27.17
CA ASN A 290 -3.30 5.92 -26.81
C ASN A 290 -4.80 6.29 -26.83
N SER A 291 -5.63 5.63 -26.01
CA SER A 291 -7.10 5.80 -26.00
C SER A 291 -7.57 7.24 -25.77
N PHE A 292 -6.73 8.06 -25.12
CA PHE A 292 -6.92 9.50 -24.94
C PHE A 292 -6.86 10.31 -26.24
N GLY A 293 -6.38 9.75 -27.35
CA GLY A 293 -6.45 10.35 -28.68
C GLY A 293 -7.74 10.02 -29.44
N MET A 294 -8.66 9.26 -28.86
CA MET A 294 -9.90 8.78 -29.47
C MET A 294 -11.12 9.62 -29.04
N ASP A 295 -12.22 9.51 -29.79
CA ASP A 295 -13.52 10.01 -29.33
C ASP A 295 -13.99 9.22 -28.08
N LEU A 296 -14.76 9.90 -27.22
CA LEU A 296 -15.16 9.40 -25.89
C LEU A 296 -15.73 7.98 -25.89
N GLU A 297 -16.65 7.63 -26.80
CA GLU A 297 -17.28 6.31 -26.79
C GLU A 297 -16.31 5.19 -27.20
N ASP A 298 -15.34 5.47 -28.07
CA ASP A 298 -14.29 4.53 -28.46
C ASP A 298 -13.22 4.39 -27.37
N ALA A 299 -12.83 5.50 -26.74
CA ALA A 299 -11.94 5.49 -25.57
C ALA A 299 -12.55 4.66 -24.43
N GLU A 300 -13.83 4.89 -24.08
CA GLU A 300 -14.58 4.05 -23.15
C GLU A 300 -14.55 2.58 -23.53
N LYS A 301 -14.80 2.27 -24.80
CA LYS A 301 -14.89 0.88 -25.26
C LYS A 301 -13.55 0.17 -25.11
N ASP A 302 -12.45 0.78 -25.59
CA ASP A 302 -11.10 0.23 -25.46
C ASP A 302 -10.73 0.00 -24.00
N LEU A 303 -10.79 1.04 -23.17
CA LEU A 303 -10.35 0.98 -21.77
C LEU A 303 -11.13 -0.06 -20.95
N ASN A 304 -12.44 -0.20 -21.19
CA ASN A 304 -13.27 -1.20 -20.50
C ASN A 304 -13.09 -2.62 -21.02
N ASP A 305 -12.90 -2.82 -22.34
CA ASP A 305 -12.56 -4.12 -22.91
C ASP A 305 -11.19 -4.59 -22.39
N ARG A 306 -10.23 -3.67 -22.24
CA ARG A 306 -8.91 -3.92 -21.62
C ARG A 306 -9.01 -4.24 -20.13
N ALA A 307 -9.73 -3.43 -19.36
CA ALA A 307 -9.91 -3.66 -17.91
C ALA A 307 -10.56 -5.02 -17.62
N LYS A 308 -11.58 -5.39 -18.40
CA LYS A 308 -12.21 -6.71 -18.31
C LYS A 308 -11.24 -7.85 -18.65
N ARG A 309 -10.52 -7.73 -19.78
CA ARG A 309 -9.55 -8.75 -20.23
C ARG A 309 -8.46 -8.97 -19.20
N TYR A 310 -7.88 -7.90 -18.66
CA TYR A 310 -6.83 -7.98 -17.65
C TYR A 310 -7.28 -8.76 -16.40
N THR A 311 -8.48 -8.48 -15.88
CA THR A 311 -9.03 -9.25 -14.74
C THR A 311 -9.32 -10.70 -15.13
N GLU A 312 -9.79 -10.98 -16.35
CA GLU A 312 -9.95 -12.36 -16.84
C GLU A 312 -8.60 -13.10 -16.94
N ASP A 313 -7.56 -12.46 -17.47
CA ASP A 313 -6.18 -12.98 -17.53
C ASP A 313 -5.64 -13.31 -16.14
N CYS A 314 -5.82 -12.43 -15.13
CA CYS A 314 -5.39 -12.68 -13.75
C CYS A 314 -5.97 -13.99 -13.19
N PHE A 315 -7.26 -14.27 -13.45
CA PHE A 315 -7.92 -15.50 -13.02
C PHE A 315 -7.50 -16.75 -13.78
N ASN A 316 -7.10 -16.60 -15.04
CA ASN A 316 -6.69 -17.76 -15.86
C ASN A 316 -5.23 -18.13 -15.60
N ASN A 317 -4.33 -17.14 -15.49
CA ASN A 317 -2.88 -17.35 -15.45
C ASN A 317 -2.28 -17.43 -14.04
N THR A 318 -2.81 -16.73 -13.03
CA THR A 318 -2.27 -16.83 -11.66
C THR A 318 -2.48 -18.25 -11.13
N GLY A 319 -1.39 -18.92 -10.78
CA GLY A 319 -1.41 -20.32 -10.32
C GLY A 319 -1.57 -21.39 -11.41
N LYS A 320 -1.67 -21.02 -12.70
CA LYS A 320 -1.92 -21.96 -13.85
C LYS A 320 -0.89 -23.09 -13.98
N LEU A 321 0.35 -22.85 -13.56
CA LEU A 321 1.42 -23.84 -13.56
C LEU A 321 1.47 -24.75 -12.32
N PHE A 322 0.61 -24.55 -11.32
CA PHE A 322 0.64 -25.34 -10.09
C PHE A 322 -0.38 -26.48 -10.12
N ASP A 323 -0.01 -27.63 -9.54
CA ASP A 323 -0.84 -28.84 -9.42
C ASP A 323 -1.89 -28.70 -8.29
N LEU A 324 -2.67 -27.63 -8.38
CA LEU A 324 -3.73 -27.23 -7.45
C LEU A 324 -5.13 -27.67 -7.95
N GLY A 325 -5.28 -27.83 -9.27
CA GLY A 325 -6.60 -27.95 -9.90
C GLY A 325 -7.42 -26.66 -9.80
N LYS A 326 -8.54 -26.60 -10.53
CA LYS A 326 -9.32 -25.35 -10.68
C LYS A 326 -9.98 -24.84 -9.39
N ALA A 327 -10.21 -25.71 -8.41
CA ALA A 327 -10.76 -25.31 -7.11
C ALA A 327 -9.67 -24.58 -6.30
N ASN A 328 -8.53 -25.22 -6.04
CA ASN A 328 -7.51 -24.65 -5.19
C ASN A 328 -6.75 -23.49 -5.88
N GLN A 329 -6.79 -23.39 -7.22
CA GLN A 329 -6.41 -22.18 -7.96
C GLN A 329 -7.34 -20.99 -7.64
N GLN A 330 -8.65 -21.23 -7.44
CA GLN A 330 -9.58 -20.21 -6.96
C GLN A 330 -9.33 -19.88 -5.48
N ASP A 331 -9.03 -20.87 -4.63
CA ASP A 331 -8.61 -20.62 -3.24
C ASP A 331 -7.36 -19.73 -3.15
N VAL A 332 -6.35 -19.94 -4.01
CA VAL A 332 -5.20 -19.00 -4.09
C VAL A 332 -5.69 -17.58 -4.29
N MET A 333 -6.57 -17.36 -5.28
CA MET A 333 -7.09 -16.04 -5.64
C MET A 333 -8.03 -15.45 -4.58
N GLU A 334 -8.79 -16.25 -3.83
CA GLU A 334 -9.57 -15.80 -2.66
C GLU A 334 -8.67 -15.39 -1.48
N HIS A 335 -7.46 -15.95 -1.37
CA HIS A 335 -6.58 -15.80 -0.21
C HIS A 335 -5.31 -14.95 -0.47
N LEU A 336 -5.22 -14.16 -1.55
CA LEU A 336 -4.07 -13.26 -1.79
C LEU A 336 -4.06 -11.96 -0.94
N GLY A 337 -5.19 -11.58 -0.33
CA GLY A 337 -5.36 -10.29 0.35
C GLY A 337 -4.52 -10.07 1.63
N THR A 338 -4.50 -8.83 2.12
CA THR A 338 -3.81 -8.39 3.36
C THR A 338 -4.12 -9.32 4.53
N TRP A 339 -5.39 -9.72 4.68
CA TRP A 339 -5.85 -10.45 5.86
C TRP A 339 -5.11 -11.77 6.08
N ASP A 340 -4.78 -12.51 5.02
CA ASP A 340 -4.02 -13.76 5.12
C ASP A 340 -2.51 -13.55 4.96
N ALA A 341 -2.08 -12.51 4.22
CA ALA A 341 -0.69 -12.09 4.16
C ALA A 341 -0.12 -11.70 5.55
N VAL A 342 -0.91 -11.13 6.46
CA VAL A 342 -0.46 -10.88 7.85
C VAL A 342 -0.36 -12.17 8.69
N GLY A 343 -1.01 -13.26 8.27
CA GLY A 343 -0.82 -14.59 8.83
C GLY A 343 0.54 -15.18 8.48
N ASP A 344 0.99 -14.95 7.24
CA ASP A 344 2.37 -15.27 6.81
C ASP A 344 3.39 -14.46 7.63
N LEU A 345 3.09 -13.20 7.95
CA LEU A 345 3.96 -12.33 8.76
C LEU A 345 4.08 -12.81 10.23
N ASP A 346 3.01 -13.33 10.84
CA ASP A 346 3.08 -13.93 12.19
C ASP A 346 3.84 -15.27 12.20
N LEU A 347 3.70 -16.06 11.13
CA LEU A 347 4.49 -17.25 10.86
C LEU A 347 5.99 -16.89 10.74
N LEU A 348 6.32 -15.87 9.94
CA LEU A 348 7.68 -15.37 9.72
C LEU A 348 8.31 -14.83 11.01
N ARG A 349 7.55 -14.09 11.82
CA ARG A 349 7.93 -13.70 13.19
C ARG A 349 8.32 -14.93 14.02
N SER A 350 7.48 -15.96 14.03
CA SER A 350 7.70 -17.15 14.83
C SER A 350 8.94 -17.94 14.40
N ILE A 351 9.09 -18.24 13.11
CA ILE A 351 10.21 -19.07 12.59
C ILE A 351 11.58 -18.35 12.61
N THR A 352 11.58 -17.02 12.62
CA THR A 352 12.81 -16.22 12.82
C THR A 352 13.23 -16.14 14.29
N GLY A 353 12.43 -16.68 15.22
CA GLY A 353 12.74 -16.77 16.65
C GLY A 353 12.30 -15.56 17.48
N ASN A 354 11.30 -14.80 17.02
CA ASN A 354 10.84 -13.58 17.69
C ASN A 354 9.50 -13.81 18.43
N ASP A 355 9.44 -13.45 19.72
CA ASP A 355 8.19 -13.54 20.50
C ASP A 355 7.15 -12.46 20.12
N LYS A 356 7.62 -11.34 19.58
CA LYS A 356 6.84 -10.19 19.14
C LYS A 356 7.41 -9.69 17.79
N LEU A 357 6.56 -9.18 16.90
CA LEU A 357 6.98 -8.58 15.64
C LEU A 357 7.63 -7.21 15.87
N ASN A 358 8.84 -6.99 15.35
CA ASN A 358 9.34 -5.64 15.08
C ASN A 358 9.30 -5.42 13.57
N TYR A 359 8.79 -4.29 13.11
CA TYR A 359 8.42 -4.10 11.71
C TYR A 359 8.54 -2.65 11.24
N VAL A 360 9.00 -2.48 10.01
CA VAL A 360 8.96 -1.23 9.25
C VAL A 360 8.12 -1.47 7.99
N GLY A 361 6.98 -0.80 7.89
CA GLY A 361 6.11 -0.82 6.72
C GLY A 361 6.09 0.54 6.05
N PHE A 362 6.42 0.58 4.77
CA PHE A 362 6.31 1.76 3.92
C PHE A 362 5.06 1.67 3.03
N SER A 363 4.39 2.78 2.73
CA SER A 363 3.26 2.81 1.79
C SER A 363 2.16 1.80 2.19
N TYR A 364 1.66 0.94 1.30
CA TYR A 364 0.76 -0.18 1.66
C TYR A 364 1.30 -1.11 2.78
N GLY A 365 2.61 -1.15 3.02
CA GLY A 365 3.20 -1.81 4.18
C GLY A 365 2.66 -1.26 5.52
N THR A 366 2.18 -0.01 5.58
CA THR A 366 1.47 0.50 6.76
C THR A 366 0.14 -0.22 7.00
N ARG A 367 -0.59 -0.58 5.93
CA ARG A 367 -1.84 -1.36 6.00
C ARG A 367 -1.55 -2.79 6.46
N LEU A 368 -0.50 -3.44 5.96
CA LEU A 368 -0.01 -4.73 6.50
C LEU A 368 0.31 -4.63 8.01
N GLY A 369 1.03 -3.58 8.44
CA GLY A 369 1.36 -3.37 9.85
C GLY A 369 0.14 -3.11 10.75
N TYR A 370 -0.83 -2.31 10.28
CA TYR A 370 -2.09 -2.04 10.98
C TYR A 370 -2.97 -3.29 11.09
N VAL A 371 -3.14 -4.04 10.00
CA VAL A 371 -3.98 -5.25 9.97
C VAL A 371 -3.33 -6.41 10.73
N TYR A 372 -1.99 -6.48 10.76
CA TYR A 372 -1.29 -7.36 11.70
C TYR A 372 -1.57 -6.96 13.15
N ALA A 373 -1.54 -5.66 13.46
CA ALA A 373 -1.84 -5.16 14.81
C ALA A 373 -3.30 -5.38 15.23
N GLN A 374 -4.22 -5.49 14.26
CA GLN A 374 -5.60 -5.94 14.43
C GLN A 374 -5.68 -7.45 14.71
N LYS A 375 -5.24 -8.30 13.77
CA LYS A 375 -5.37 -9.77 13.82
C LYS A 375 -4.50 -10.42 14.91
N TYR A 376 -3.32 -9.85 15.18
CA TYR A 376 -2.29 -10.40 16.06
C TYR A 376 -1.81 -9.37 17.11
N GLY A 377 -2.70 -8.53 17.65
CA GLY A 377 -2.36 -7.45 18.60
C GLY A 377 -1.54 -7.87 19.85
N ALA A 378 -1.64 -9.13 20.29
CA ALA A 378 -0.83 -9.69 21.38
C ALA A 378 0.63 -10.01 20.97
N ASN A 379 0.90 -10.16 19.67
CA ASN A 379 2.21 -10.45 19.08
C ASN A 379 2.87 -9.17 18.50
N VAL A 380 2.30 -7.99 18.73
CA VAL A 380 2.89 -6.70 18.31
C VAL A 380 4.04 -6.32 19.24
N GLY A 381 5.20 -6.02 18.66
CA GLY A 381 6.37 -5.45 19.34
C GLY A 381 6.53 -3.98 18.98
N LYS A 382 7.53 -3.66 18.16
CA LYS A 382 7.82 -2.28 17.72
C LYS A 382 7.50 -2.10 16.24
N LEU A 383 6.46 -1.35 15.94
CA LEU A 383 6.02 -1.06 14.56
C LEU A 383 6.32 0.40 14.21
N VAL A 384 6.93 0.60 13.05
CA VAL A 384 7.09 1.89 12.37
C VAL A 384 6.31 1.82 11.05
N LEU A 385 5.41 2.78 10.83
CA LEU A 385 4.51 2.82 9.68
C LEU A 385 4.68 4.17 8.98
N ASP A 386 5.29 4.21 7.80
CA ASP A 386 5.70 5.44 7.10
C ASP A 386 5.05 5.55 5.71
N GLY A 387 4.50 6.73 5.39
CA GLY A 387 3.61 6.91 4.25
C GLY A 387 2.32 6.10 4.42
N VAL A 388 1.36 6.63 5.18
CA VAL A 388 0.21 5.85 5.67
C VAL A 388 -0.95 5.80 4.68
N VAL A 389 -1.22 4.62 4.13
CA VAL A 389 -2.52 4.33 3.51
C VAL A 389 -3.64 4.47 4.56
N ASP A 390 -4.73 5.18 4.21
CA ASP A 390 -5.86 5.42 5.11
C ASP A 390 -6.44 4.09 5.65
N PRO A 391 -6.65 3.95 6.99
CA PRO A 391 -7.29 2.77 7.57
C PRO A 391 -8.79 2.65 7.26
N GLY A 392 -9.44 3.70 6.77
CA GLY A 392 -10.87 3.83 6.54
C GLY A 392 -11.62 4.54 7.67
N ASN A 393 -12.95 4.48 7.65
CA ASN A 393 -13.82 5.15 8.62
C ASN A 393 -14.36 4.16 9.68
N VAL A 394 -14.09 4.43 10.97
CA VAL A 394 -14.61 3.64 12.09
C VAL A 394 -16.10 3.95 12.34
N ASP A 395 -16.88 2.93 12.69
CA ASP A 395 -18.28 3.10 13.09
C ASP A 395 -18.45 4.09 14.26
N LYS A 396 -19.38 5.03 14.09
CA LYS A 396 -19.82 5.98 15.11
C LYS A 396 -20.29 5.29 16.39
N ALA A 397 -20.84 4.09 16.33
CA ALA A 397 -21.21 3.33 17.53
C ALA A 397 -20.00 2.90 18.38
N ALA A 398 -18.89 2.52 17.73
CA ALA A 398 -17.62 2.21 18.42
C ALA A 398 -17.00 3.48 19.03
N ILE A 399 -17.02 4.59 18.30
CA ILE A 399 -16.56 5.90 18.78
C ILE A 399 -17.40 6.39 19.98
N GLU A 400 -18.73 6.27 19.91
CA GLU A 400 -19.66 6.67 20.97
C GLU A 400 -19.45 5.85 22.25
N SER A 401 -19.25 4.53 22.11
CA SER A 401 -19.00 3.62 23.23
C SER A 401 -17.73 3.98 24.02
N LEU A 402 -16.70 4.49 23.35
CA LEU A 402 -15.42 4.87 23.97
C LEU A 402 -15.47 6.22 24.72
N LYS A 403 -16.47 7.08 24.48
CA LYS A 403 -16.66 8.32 25.25
C LYS A 403 -16.85 8.07 26.75
N GLN A 404 -17.45 6.93 27.09
CA GLN A 404 -17.71 6.54 28.48
C GLN A 404 -16.43 6.13 29.22
N ILE A 405 -15.34 5.88 28.49
CA ILE A 405 -14.04 5.45 29.03
C ILE A 405 -13.03 6.62 29.03
N ASN A 406 -12.95 7.40 27.95
CA ASN A 406 -11.99 8.50 27.81
C ASN A 406 -12.61 9.89 28.03
N GLN A 407 -12.30 10.51 29.18
CA GLN A 407 -12.78 11.84 29.62
C GLN A 407 -12.25 13.06 28.83
N ARG A 408 -11.65 12.86 27.65
CA ARG A 408 -11.20 13.94 26.73
C ARG A 408 -11.88 13.88 25.35
N SER A 409 -13.00 13.16 25.24
CA SER A 409 -13.76 13.00 23.99
C SER A 409 -14.43 14.28 23.47
N ASP A 410 -14.40 15.37 24.24
CA ASP A 410 -14.99 16.67 23.91
C ASP A 410 -14.26 17.43 22.78
N ARG A 411 -12.94 17.19 22.60
CA ARG A 411 -12.15 17.82 21.53
C ARG A 411 -12.33 17.22 20.14
N TYR A 412 -12.84 15.99 20.02
CA TYR A 412 -12.69 15.17 18.81
C TYR A 412 -13.94 15.08 17.92
N LEU A 413 -15.00 15.84 18.23
CA LEU A 413 -16.35 15.61 17.66
C LEU A 413 -17.10 16.88 17.22
N SER A 414 -16.37 17.98 16.97
CA SER A 414 -16.94 19.17 16.33
C SER A 414 -17.22 18.90 14.84
N LYS A 415 -18.44 18.42 14.53
CA LYS A 415 -18.94 18.25 13.16
C LYS A 415 -18.85 19.55 12.34
N LYS A 416 -17.80 19.72 11.53
CA LYS A 416 -17.83 20.40 10.21
C LYS A 416 -16.48 20.30 9.50
N VAL A 417 -16.25 19.15 8.83
CA VAL A 417 -15.14 18.96 7.88
C VAL A 417 -15.65 18.18 6.67
N ALA A 418 -16.65 18.75 6.01
CA ALA A 418 -16.72 18.63 4.57
C ALA A 418 -16.31 20.02 4.06
N ALA A 419 -15.17 20.12 3.39
CA ALA A 419 -15.03 21.15 2.37
C ALA A 419 -16.05 20.81 1.28
N GLU A 420 -16.71 21.82 0.72
CA GLU A 420 -17.73 21.62 -0.31
C GLU A 420 -17.02 21.22 -1.60
N ALA A 421 -16.91 19.91 -1.84
CA ALA A 421 -16.45 19.37 -3.11
C ALA A 421 -17.41 19.81 -4.25
N PRO A 422 -16.93 20.05 -5.48
CA PRO A 422 -17.79 20.57 -6.54
C PRO A 422 -18.87 19.56 -7.01
N VAL A 423 -18.65 18.27 -6.77
CA VAL A 423 -19.53 17.16 -7.12
C VAL A 423 -20.16 16.55 -5.87
N ASP A 424 -21.44 16.17 -5.94
CA ASP A 424 -22.10 15.36 -4.91
C ASP A 424 -21.57 13.91 -4.94
N GLY A 425 -20.47 13.69 -4.21
CA GLY A 425 -19.82 12.39 -4.05
C GLY A 425 -20.48 11.47 -3.01
N SER A 426 -21.74 11.70 -2.63
CA SER A 426 -22.44 10.83 -1.67
C SER A 426 -22.73 9.42 -2.21
N ASP A 427 -22.74 9.25 -3.55
CA ASP A 427 -22.86 7.96 -4.24
C ASP A 427 -21.56 7.15 -4.31
N PHE A 428 -20.39 7.77 -4.13
CA PHE A 428 -19.11 7.10 -4.34
C PHE A 428 -18.82 6.04 -3.27
N THR A 429 -18.07 4.99 -3.62
CA THR A 429 -17.50 4.04 -2.63
C THR A 429 -16.43 4.72 -1.78
N ASP A 430 -15.99 4.11 -0.68
CA ASP A 430 -14.89 4.69 0.12
C ASP A 430 -13.55 4.57 -0.65
N ASP A 431 -13.29 3.46 -1.36
CA ASP A 431 -12.13 3.31 -2.25
C ASP A 431 -12.08 4.39 -3.35
N GLN A 432 -13.23 4.81 -3.90
CA GLN A 432 -13.32 5.93 -4.86
C GLN A 432 -12.98 7.28 -4.20
N LYS A 433 -13.42 7.53 -2.96
CA LYS A 433 -13.08 8.76 -2.23
C LYS A 433 -11.58 8.82 -1.92
N ASP A 434 -10.99 7.69 -1.49
CA ASP A 434 -9.56 7.56 -1.22
C ASP A 434 -8.74 7.78 -2.51
N THR A 435 -9.22 7.28 -3.66
CA THR A 435 -8.59 7.51 -4.98
C THR A 435 -8.62 8.99 -5.38
N ILE A 436 -9.74 9.69 -5.16
CA ILE A 436 -9.86 11.15 -5.40
C ILE A 436 -8.94 11.94 -4.44
N ALA A 437 -8.85 11.53 -3.17
CA ALA A 437 -7.96 12.14 -2.19
C ALA A 437 -6.48 11.97 -2.55
N GLN A 438 -6.08 10.80 -3.04
CA GLN A 438 -4.74 10.57 -3.60
C GLN A 438 -4.48 11.45 -4.84
N GLY A 439 -5.45 11.60 -5.75
CA GLY A 439 -5.37 12.53 -6.88
C GLY A 439 -5.07 13.98 -6.44
N ALA A 440 -5.76 14.46 -5.39
CA ALA A 440 -5.50 15.75 -4.79
C ALA A 440 -4.11 15.84 -4.10
N GLY A 441 -3.61 14.74 -3.54
CA GLY A 441 -2.23 14.62 -3.04
C GLY A 441 -1.20 14.85 -4.15
N PHE A 442 -1.36 14.18 -5.30
CA PHE A 442 -0.51 14.41 -6.47
C PHE A 442 -0.61 15.84 -7.03
N GLN A 443 -1.79 16.46 -7.04
CA GLN A 443 -1.93 17.89 -7.38
C GLN A 443 -1.15 18.79 -6.42
N GLY A 444 -1.27 18.58 -5.11
CA GLY A 444 -0.54 19.37 -4.10
C GLY A 444 0.98 19.26 -4.26
N THR A 445 1.49 18.07 -4.52
CA THR A 445 2.91 17.80 -4.75
C THR A 445 3.39 18.32 -6.12
N PHE A 446 2.55 18.25 -7.16
CA PHE A 446 2.79 18.89 -8.45
C PHE A 446 2.93 20.41 -8.29
N GLU A 447 2.08 21.05 -7.46
CA GLU A 447 2.20 22.49 -7.21
C GLU A 447 3.51 22.86 -6.49
N GLN A 448 4.04 21.99 -5.61
CA GLN A 448 5.38 22.20 -5.03
C GLN A 448 6.48 22.10 -6.11
N PHE A 449 6.46 21.05 -6.93
CA PHE A 449 7.39 20.88 -8.07
C PHE A 449 7.36 22.11 -8.98
N ALA A 450 6.17 22.53 -9.40
CA ALA A 450 6.01 23.58 -10.40
C ALA A 450 6.44 24.95 -9.86
N LEU A 451 6.20 25.24 -8.57
CA LEU A 451 6.70 26.45 -7.92
C LEU A 451 8.23 26.44 -7.77
N ASP A 452 8.84 25.33 -7.38
CA ASP A 452 10.30 25.22 -7.26
C ASP A 452 11.00 25.33 -8.63
N CYS A 453 10.48 24.62 -9.63
CA CYS A 453 10.90 24.71 -11.03
C CYS A 453 10.85 26.16 -11.53
N SER A 454 9.74 26.86 -11.26
CA SER A 454 9.53 28.25 -11.64
C SER A 454 10.42 29.26 -10.88
N GLU A 455 10.63 29.08 -9.57
CA GLU A 455 11.53 29.90 -8.75
C GLU A 455 12.99 29.74 -9.22
N LYS A 456 13.44 28.50 -9.48
CA LYS A 456 14.75 28.19 -10.07
C LYS A 456 14.91 28.75 -11.49
N GLY A 457 13.86 28.67 -12.31
CA GLY A 457 13.83 29.23 -13.67
C GLY A 457 14.14 30.73 -13.72
N ALA A 458 13.66 31.47 -12.73
CA ALA A 458 13.93 32.90 -12.60
C ALA A 458 15.36 33.25 -12.12
N GLU A 459 16.17 32.27 -11.66
CA GLU A 459 17.54 32.54 -11.21
C GLU A 459 18.55 32.73 -12.36
N GLY A 460 18.26 32.24 -13.57
CA GLY A 460 19.13 32.37 -14.74
C GLY A 460 20.44 31.57 -14.69
N LYS A 461 20.45 30.48 -13.91
CA LYS A 461 21.57 29.55 -13.71
C LYS A 461 21.62 28.43 -14.75
N THR A 462 22.69 27.62 -14.76
CA THR A 462 22.72 26.33 -15.48
C THR A 462 22.12 25.19 -14.66
N TYR A 463 21.86 24.04 -15.31
CA TYR A 463 21.47 22.80 -14.60
C TYR A 463 22.54 22.39 -13.57
N GLY A 464 23.83 22.42 -13.93
CA GLY A 464 24.93 22.05 -13.02
C GLY A 464 25.16 23.00 -11.84
N GLU A 465 24.67 24.24 -11.91
CA GLU A 465 24.68 25.21 -10.79
C GLU A 465 23.50 25.02 -9.82
N LEU A 466 22.42 24.36 -10.26
CA LEU A 466 21.19 24.13 -9.49
C LEU A 466 21.12 22.73 -8.89
N TRP A 467 21.61 21.73 -9.64
CA TRP A 467 21.37 20.30 -9.43
C TRP A 467 22.71 19.54 -9.50
N PRO A 468 23.29 19.14 -8.35
CA PRO A 468 24.63 18.53 -8.27
C PRO A 468 24.80 17.27 -9.12
N GLU A 469 23.73 16.50 -9.34
CA GLU A 469 23.70 15.30 -10.17
C GLU A 469 23.97 15.60 -11.67
N PHE A 470 23.64 16.81 -12.14
CA PHE A 470 23.92 17.23 -13.51
C PHE A 470 25.30 17.88 -13.69
N ALA A 471 26.04 18.18 -12.61
CA ALA A 471 27.29 18.95 -12.66
C ALA A 471 28.45 18.27 -13.41
N GLU A 472 28.41 16.95 -13.61
CA GLU A 472 29.40 16.20 -14.43
C GLU A 472 28.80 15.64 -15.75
N THR A 473 27.64 16.15 -16.18
CA THR A 473 26.90 15.69 -17.38
C THR A 473 26.94 16.67 -18.55
N GLU A 474 26.47 16.26 -19.74
CA GLU A 474 26.30 17.16 -20.90
C GLU A 474 25.25 18.28 -20.67
N LEU A 475 24.45 18.21 -19.60
CA LEU A 475 23.55 19.28 -19.18
C LEU A 475 24.23 20.35 -18.30
N ALA A 476 25.42 20.08 -17.74
CA ALA A 476 26.05 20.92 -16.71
C ALA A 476 26.14 22.42 -17.08
N ASP A 477 26.58 22.73 -18.30
CA ASP A 477 26.76 24.08 -18.83
C ASP A 477 25.47 24.64 -19.50
N GLN A 478 24.38 23.87 -19.58
CA GLN A 478 23.16 24.29 -20.27
C GLN A 478 22.29 25.18 -19.37
N PRO A 479 21.75 26.30 -19.89
CA PRO A 479 20.89 27.19 -19.10
C PRO A 479 19.62 26.45 -18.67
N PHE A 480 19.26 26.59 -17.40
CA PHE A 480 18.02 26.06 -16.86
C PHE A 480 16.85 26.99 -17.23
N SER A 481 15.70 26.39 -17.55
CA SER A 481 14.40 27.05 -17.66
C SER A 481 13.32 26.03 -17.35
N CYS A 482 12.27 26.46 -16.66
CA CYS A 482 11.15 25.63 -16.30
C CYS A 482 10.28 25.36 -17.53
N ALA A 483 9.97 24.09 -17.81
CA ALA A 483 9.09 23.70 -18.91
C ALA A 483 7.72 24.39 -18.82
N LEU A 484 7.23 24.63 -17.60
CA LEU A 484 5.95 25.29 -17.31
C LEU A 484 6.01 26.83 -17.35
N GLY A 485 7.20 27.42 -17.36
CA GLY A 485 7.44 28.87 -17.42
C GLY A 485 8.14 29.43 -16.18
N ASP A 486 9.07 30.37 -16.40
CA ASP A 486 9.96 30.92 -15.38
C ASP A 486 9.30 32.07 -14.59
N GLY A 487 9.47 32.10 -13.26
CA GLY A 487 9.01 33.20 -12.39
C GLY A 487 7.49 33.34 -12.22
N ILE A 488 6.71 32.34 -12.65
CA ILE A 488 5.26 32.25 -12.44
C ILE A 488 5.00 31.74 -11.01
N THR A 489 4.24 32.50 -10.20
CA THR A 489 3.83 32.09 -8.83
C THR A 489 2.35 31.70 -8.75
N ASP A 490 1.71 31.49 -9.89
CA ASP A 490 0.29 31.15 -10.01
C ASP A 490 0.18 29.65 -10.33
N THR A 491 -0.15 28.85 -9.32
CA THR A 491 -0.15 27.39 -9.43
C THR A 491 -1.19 26.88 -10.41
N LYS A 492 -2.32 27.57 -10.57
CA LYS A 492 -3.31 27.25 -11.59
C LYS A 492 -2.74 27.44 -13.00
N LYS A 493 -1.99 28.52 -13.27
CA LYS A 493 -1.33 28.69 -14.59
C LYS A 493 -0.29 27.61 -14.87
N LEU A 494 0.47 27.19 -13.86
CA LEU A 494 1.47 26.13 -13.99
C LEU A 494 0.82 24.75 -14.22
N THR A 495 -0.27 24.46 -13.49
CA THR A 495 -1.13 23.28 -13.66
C THR A 495 -1.72 23.22 -15.07
N GLU A 496 -2.34 24.30 -15.52
CA GLU A 496 -2.86 24.43 -16.89
C GLU A 496 -1.76 24.30 -17.96
N ALA A 497 -0.52 24.72 -17.67
CA ALA A 497 0.60 24.57 -18.60
C ALA A 497 1.05 23.10 -18.72
N ASN A 498 1.02 22.33 -17.63
CA ASN A 498 1.37 20.91 -17.66
C ASN A 498 0.31 20.06 -18.37
N ALA A 499 -0.97 20.28 -18.05
CA ALA A 499 -2.07 19.58 -18.71
C ALA A 499 -2.04 19.79 -20.23
N LYS A 500 -1.94 21.05 -20.68
CA LYS A 500 -1.85 21.40 -22.12
C LYS A 500 -0.58 20.89 -22.80
N LEU A 501 0.48 20.63 -22.03
CA LEU A 501 1.72 20.04 -22.54
C LEU A 501 1.58 18.53 -22.71
N LEU A 502 0.99 17.82 -21.73
CA LEU A 502 0.67 16.40 -21.84
C LEU A 502 -0.34 16.13 -22.97
N GLN A 503 -1.38 16.96 -23.10
CA GLN A 503 -2.41 16.88 -24.16
C GLN A 503 -1.84 16.92 -25.59
N THR A 504 -0.59 17.37 -25.79
CA THR A 504 0.07 17.26 -27.11
C THR A 504 0.27 15.80 -27.55
N LEU A 505 0.38 14.85 -26.60
CA LEU A 505 0.53 13.42 -26.86
C LEU A 505 -0.77 12.75 -27.34
N GLU A 506 -1.93 13.32 -27.02
CA GLU A 506 -3.24 12.83 -27.50
C GLU A 506 -3.35 12.93 -29.03
N THR A 507 -2.76 13.97 -29.63
CA THR A 507 -2.91 14.29 -31.06
C THR A 507 -1.63 14.09 -31.88
N ALA A 508 -0.46 13.98 -31.24
CA ALA A 508 0.82 13.78 -31.91
C ALA A 508 0.83 12.55 -32.84
N ASN A 509 1.53 12.68 -33.97
CA ASN A 509 1.65 11.68 -35.03
C ASN A 509 0.31 11.06 -35.51
N GLY A 510 -0.79 11.80 -35.42
CA GLY A 510 -2.12 11.32 -35.82
C GLY A 510 -2.76 10.42 -34.77
N GLY A 511 -2.71 10.82 -33.50
CA GLY A 511 -3.27 10.06 -32.38
C GLY A 511 -2.33 9.00 -31.80
N LYS A 512 -1.07 8.95 -32.25
CA LYS A 512 -0.09 7.90 -31.88
C LYS A 512 0.95 8.35 -30.85
N GLY A 513 0.83 9.52 -30.24
CA GLY A 513 1.85 10.03 -29.32
C GLY A 513 3.14 10.50 -30.01
N LEU A 514 4.24 10.61 -29.25
CA LEU A 514 5.58 10.98 -29.77
C LEU A 514 6.53 9.79 -29.69
N PRO A 515 7.54 9.67 -30.56
CA PRO A 515 8.56 8.63 -30.39
C PRO A 515 9.39 8.88 -29.11
N THR A 516 9.98 7.85 -28.54
CA THR A 516 10.91 8.03 -27.39
C THR A 516 12.17 8.80 -27.79
N GLY A 517 12.61 8.69 -29.04
CA GLY A 517 13.88 9.25 -29.51
C GLY A 517 15.13 8.54 -28.96
N GLN A 518 14.96 7.48 -28.16
CA GLN A 518 16.06 6.73 -27.57
C GLN A 518 16.64 5.69 -28.54
N PRO A 519 17.95 5.39 -28.51
CA PRO A 519 18.53 4.36 -29.36
C PRO A 519 17.98 2.96 -29.04
N ASN A 520 17.52 2.25 -30.08
CA ASN A 520 16.94 0.89 -30.04
C ASN A 520 15.53 0.76 -29.46
N ASP A 521 14.94 1.84 -28.92
CA ASP A 521 13.55 1.86 -28.48
C ASP A 521 12.67 2.50 -29.57
N ASN A 522 11.75 1.70 -30.13
CA ASN A 522 10.88 2.12 -31.23
C ASN A 522 9.46 2.47 -30.77
N ARG A 523 9.17 2.38 -29.47
CA ARG A 523 7.83 2.62 -28.92
C ARG A 523 7.39 4.06 -29.09
N MET A 524 6.08 4.27 -28.99
CA MET A 524 5.49 5.59 -28.91
C MET A 524 5.09 5.91 -27.47
N VAL A 525 5.43 7.12 -27.02
CA VAL A 525 5.00 7.70 -25.75
C VAL A 525 3.55 8.15 -25.90
N SER A 526 2.62 7.38 -25.35
CA SER A 526 1.20 7.75 -25.29
C SER A 526 0.96 8.89 -24.30
N PHE A 527 -0.24 9.46 -24.29
CA PHE A 527 -0.66 10.34 -23.19
C PHE A 527 -0.62 9.61 -21.85
N ALA A 528 -0.94 8.31 -21.82
CA ALA A 528 -0.88 7.50 -20.62
C ALA A 528 0.56 7.43 -20.07
N ASP A 529 1.55 7.10 -20.90
CA ASP A 529 2.97 7.10 -20.52
C ASP A 529 3.44 8.49 -20.10
N GLY A 530 3.06 9.54 -20.85
CA GLY A 530 3.41 10.92 -20.52
C GLY A 530 2.93 11.31 -19.12
N ARG A 531 1.67 11.00 -18.81
CA ARG A 531 1.06 11.18 -17.49
C ARG A 531 1.73 10.33 -16.42
N GLN A 532 2.07 9.09 -16.74
CA GLN A 532 2.72 8.13 -15.85
C GLN A 532 4.13 8.58 -15.45
N GLY A 533 4.87 9.16 -16.40
CA GLY A 533 6.18 9.75 -16.14
C GLY A 533 6.14 10.98 -15.23
N VAL A 534 5.03 11.76 -15.26
CA VAL A 534 4.82 12.83 -14.28
C VAL A 534 4.52 12.25 -12.90
N PHE A 535 3.58 11.29 -12.78
CA PHE A 535 3.29 10.61 -11.50
C PHE A 535 4.54 10.06 -10.82
N GLN A 536 5.34 9.29 -11.57
CA GLN A 536 6.65 8.78 -11.17
C GLN A 536 7.50 9.86 -10.50
N ALA A 537 7.66 11.03 -11.13
CA ALA A 537 8.52 12.08 -10.61
C ALA A 537 7.94 12.84 -9.40
N LEU A 538 6.65 12.73 -9.13
CA LEU A 538 5.98 13.32 -7.97
C LEU A 538 6.09 12.47 -6.70
N TYR A 539 6.88 11.40 -6.71
CA TYR A 539 7.20 10.62 -5.50
C TYR A 539 8.29 11.26 -4.64
N SER A 540 9.20 12.03 -5.24
CA SER A 540 10.36 12.57 -4.54
C SER A 540 10.89 13.83 -5.22
N GLU A 541 11.24 14.85 -4.41
CA GLU A 541 11.95 16.07 -4.85
C GLU A 541 13.21 15.74 -5.69
N THR A 542 13.79 14.56 -5.49
CA THR A 542 15.01 14.08 -6.17
C THR A 542 14.81 13.71 -7.65
N LEU A 543 13.55 13.64 -8.12
CA LEU A 543 13.21 13.38 -9.53
C LEU A 543 12.74 14.63 -10.28
N TRP A 544 12.50 15.74 -9.58
CA TRP A 544 12.00 17.00 -10.17
C TRP A 544 12.96 17.59 -11.22
N SER A 545 14.26 17.39 -11.03
CA SER A 545 15.29 17.83 -11.96
C SER A 545 15.20 17.06 -13.30
N GLN A 546 14.94 15.76 -13.24
CA GLN A 546 14.70 14.88 -14.41
C GLN A 546 13.35 15.18 -15.07
N LEU A 547 12.29 15.42 -14.28
CA LEU A 547 10.97 15.81 -14.78
C LEU A 547 11.04 17.10 -15.62
N ASN A 548 11.78 18.12 -15.17
CA ASN A 548 11.92 19.34 -15.95
C ASN A 548 12.69 19.13 -17.26
N VAL A 549 13.64 18.18 -17.32
CA VAL A 549 14.29 17.77 -18.58
C VAL A 549 13.28 17.10 -19.50
N ALA A 550 12.52 16.13 -18.99
CA ALA A 550 11.51 15.38 -19.74
C ALA A 550 10.38 16.27 -20.30
N LEU A 551 9.87 17.21 -19.49
CA LEU A 551 8.87 18.17 -19.92
C LEU A 551 9.42 19.19 -20.92
N ASN A 552 10.70 19.59 -20.83
CA ASN A 552 11.33 20.42 -21.86
C ASN A 552 11.59 19.65 -23.19
N GLU A 553 11.82 18.34 -23.13
CA GLU A 553 11.88 17.48 -24.32
C GLU A 553 10.51 17.42 -25.03
N LEU A 554 9.45 17.11 -24.28
CA LEU A 554 8.06 17.11 -24.77
C LEU A 554 7.68 18.48 -25.38
N LYS A 555 8.06 19.57 -24.72
CA LYS A 555 7.86 20.97 -25.18
C LYS A 555 8.62 21.30 -26.46
N ALA A 556 9.66 20.54 -26.81
CA ALA A 556 10.35 20.65 -28.10
C ALA A 556 9.63 19.87 -29.23
N GLY A 557 8.64 19.04 -28.92
CA GLY A 557 7.69 18.44 -29.87
C GLY A 557 8.29 17.42 -30.85
N LYS A 558 9.41 16.79 -30.51
CA LYS A 558 10.12 15.82 -31.37
C LYS A 558 10.12 14.40 -30.82
N SER A 559 10.18 14.28 -29.50
CA SER A 559 10.25 13.05 -28.74
C SER A 559 9.82 13.33 -27.29
N ALA A 560 9.60 12.27 -26.51
CA ALA A 560 9.29 12.37 -25.09
C ALA A 560 9.97 11.26 -24.27
N GLY A 561 11.19 10.87 -24.65
CA GLY A 561 11.93 9.76 -24.08
C GLY A 561 12.19 9.88 -22.59
N GLY A 562 12.36 11.09 -22.06
CA GLY A 562 12.44 11.33 -20.62
C GLY A 562 11.17 10.90 -19.87
N LEU A 563 9.98 11.13 -20.45
CA LEU A 563 8.72 10.67 -19.85
C LEU A 563 8.54 9.16 -20.03
N MET A 564 8.98 8.56 -21.15
CA MET A 564 8.96 7.10 -21.31
C MET A 564 9.88 6.39 -20.30
N ILE A 565 11.08 6.92 -20.07
CA ILE A 565 11.99 6.39 -19.04
C ILE A 565 11.30 6.44 -17.68
N LEU A 566 10.69 7.57 -17.33
CA LEU A 566 9.90 7.71 -16.09
C LEU A 566 8.69 6.74 -16.08
N ALA A 567 8.08 6.42 -17.22
CA ALA A 567 6.97 5.45 -17.33
C ALA A 567 7.41 3.97 -17.32
N ASP A 568 8.63 3.63 -17.72
CA ASP A 568 9.17 2.27 -17.60
C ASP A 568 9.67 2.00 -16.18
N GLN A 569 10.38 2.98 -15.63
CA GLN A 569 10.74 3.05 -14.22
C GLN A 569 9.52 2.89 -13.31
N TYR A 570 8.42 3.52 -13.71
CA TYR A 570 7.12 3.36 -13.10
C TYR A 570 6.64 1.90 -13.15
N MET A 571 6.57 1.31 -14.36
CA MET A 571 5.90 0.04 -14.58
C MET A 571 6.74 -1.17 -14.12
N ASP A 572 7.93 -0.94 -13.54
CA ASP A 572 8.93 -1.96 -13.17
C ASP A 572 9.32 -2.81 -14.41
N ARG A 573 9.56 -2.10 -15.55
CA ARG A 573 9.97 -2.65 -16.85
C ARG A 573 11.48 -2.45 -17.06
N ASP A 574 12.21 -3.52 -17.38
CA ASP A 574 13.66 -3.48 -17.62
C ASP A 574 14.05 -3.10 -19.06
N GLU A 575 15.37 -3.00 -19.33
CA GLU A 575 15.93 -2.65 -20.65
C GLU A 575 15.68 -3.75 -21.71
N GLU A 576 15.58 -5.01 -21.29
CA GLU A 576 15.18 -6.16 -22.11
C GLU A 576 13.67 -6.16 -22.45
N GLY A 577 12.85 -5.49 -21.64
CA GLY A 577 11.41 -5.34 -21.81
C GLY A 577 10.54 -6.30 -21.00
N HIS A 578 11.08 -6.87 -19.92
CA HIS A 578 10.31 -7.66 -18.96
C HIS A 578 9.74 -6.79 -17.86
N TYR A 579 8.48 -7.03 -17.51
CA TYR A 579 7.79 -6.38 -16.40
C TYR A 579 7.90 -7.24 -15.14
N ALA A 580 8.16 -6.62 -13.99
CA ALA A 580 8.01 -7.31 -12.71
C ALA A 580 6.52 -7.61 -12.43
N PRO A 581 6.19 -8.68 -11.68
CA PRO A 581 4.80 -9.03 -11.35
C PRO A 581 4.14 -8.07 -10.33
N MET A 582 4.76 -6.94 -10.01
CA MET A 582 4.35 -6.03 -8.94
C MET A 582 2.98 -5.39 -9.18
N LEU A 583 2.69 -4.83 -10.37
CA LEU A 583 1.36 -4.26 -10.67
C LEU A 583 0.26 -5.35 -10.82
N GLN A 584 0.67 -6.57 -11.17
CA GLN A 584 -0.21 -7.73 -11.25
C GLN A 584 -0.62 -8.18 -9.85
N ALA A 585 0.35 -8.20 -8.92
CA ALA A 585 0.12 -8.42 -7.50
C ALA A 585 -0.66 -7.26 -6.85
N PHE A 586 -0.42 -6.00 -7.24
CA PHE A 586 -1.19 -4.84 -6.78
C PHE A 586 -2.69 -5.04 -6.98
N THR A 587 -3.09 -5.40 -8.21
CA THR A 587 -4.50 -5.62 -8.56
C THR A 587 -5.08 -6.81 -7.82
N ASN A 588 -4.40 -7.97 -7.88
CA ASN A 588 -4.84 -9.19 -7.22
C ASN A 588 -5.04 -9.01 -5.70
N ILE A 589 -4.13 -8.30 -5.03
CA ILE A 589 -4.20 -8.05 -3.59
C ILE A 589 -5.31 -7.03 -3.27
N ARG A 590 -5.35 -5.88 -3.94
CA ARG A 590 -6.34 -4.81 -3.67
C ARG A 590 -7.78 -5.28 -3.87
N CYS A 591 -8.06 -6.02 -4.95
CA CYS A 591 -9.40 -6.55 -5.21
C CYS A 591 -9.80 -7.71 -4.29
N THR A 592 -8.82 -8.36 -3.64
CA THR A 592 -9.05 -9.37 -2.60
C THR A 592 -9.20 -8.74 -1.21
N ASP A 593 -8.66 -7.54 -0.98
CA ASP A 593 -8.95 -6.73 0.20
C ASP A 593 -10.37 -6.14 0.13
N SER A 594 -10.67 -5.36 -0.92
CA SER A 594 -11.95 -4.65 -1.11
C SER A 594 -12.56 -4.98 -2.48
N ASN A 595 -13.78 -5.54 -2.46
CA ASN A 595 -14.63 -5.67 -3.64
C ASN A 595 -16.09 -5.93 -3.25
N SER A 596 -17.03 -5.41 -4.06
CA SER A 596 -18.47 -5.63 -3.99
C SER A 596 -18.92 -7.04 -4.40
N LYS A 597 -18.08 -7.79 -5.14
CA LYS A 597 -18.36 -9.08 -5.79
C LYS A 597 -19.16 -8.98 -7.10
N GLY A 598 -18.73 -8.10 -8.00
CA GLY A 598 -19.29 -8.01 -9.35
C GLY A 598 -20.56 -7.17 -9.48
N ASP A 599 -20.91 -6.39 -8.44
CA ASP A 599 -21.98 -5.38 -8.52
C ASP A 599 -21.47 -4.18 -9.33
N MET A 600 -21.44 -4.35 -10.65
CA MET A 600 -20.92 -3.36 -11.62
C MET A 600 -21.59 -1.97 -11.44
N PRO A 601 -20.83 -0.87 -11.35
CA PRO A 601 -21.39 0.47 -11.27
C PRO A 601 -22.10 0.90 -12.58
N SER A 602 -22.99 1.89 -12.49
CA SER A 602 -23.61 2.47 -13.70
C SER A 602 -22.61 3.31 -14.47
N LYS A 603 -22.73 3.37 -15.81
CA LYS A 603 -21.89 4.24 -16.65
C LYS A 603 -21.90 5.70 -16.18
N ASP A 604 -23.03 6.20 -15.70
CA ASP A 604 -23.15 7.57 -15.19
C ASP A 604 -22.47 7.78 -13.82
N LEU A 605 -22.22 6.71 -13.04
CA LEU A 605 -21.42 6.80 -11.81
C LEU A 605 -19.93 6.88 -12.14
N ILE A 606 -19.42 5.98 -13.00
CA ILE A 606 -18.01 6.00 -13.41
C ILE A 606 -17.66 7.26 -14.22
N ARG A 607 -18.58 7.81 -15.03
CA ARG A 607 -18.46 9.13 -15.69
C ARG A 607 -18.43 10.34 -14.76
N ARG A 608 -19.04 10.25 -13.58
CA ARG A 608 -18.92 11.28 -12.52
C ARG A 608 -17.65 11.12 -11.71
N PHE A 609 -17.25 9.87 -11.45
CA PHE A 609 -16.01 9.55 -10.74
C PHE A 609 -14.78 10.09 -11.49
N ALA A 610 -14.62 9.73 -12.78
CA ALA A 610 -14.84 10.72 -13.83
C ALA A 610 -14.24 12.11 -13.62
N GLN A 611 -15.13 13.09 -13.85
CA GLN A 611 -14.87 14.51 -13.67
C GLN A 611 -14.36 14.85 -12.26
N ALA A 612 -14.81 14.14 -11.22
CA ALA A 612 -14.43 14.42 -9.84
C ALA A 612 -12.93 14.19 -9.55
N TYR A 613 -12.30 13.21 -10.22
CA TYR A 613 -10.86 13.00 -10.10
C TYR A 613 -10.05 14.00 -10.95
N ASP A 614 -10.49 14.35 -12.16
CA ASP A 614 -9.86 15.41 -12.97
C ASP A 614 -9.93 16.79 -12.29
N GLU A 615 -11.04 17.08 -11.61
CA GLU A 615 -11.19 18.30 -10.78
C GLU A 615 -10.27 18.31 -9.55
N ALA A 616 -9.95 17.13 -9.00
CA ALA A 616 -9.00 16.98 -7.90
C ALA A 616 -7.54 17.01 -8.37
N ALA A 617 -7.26 16.54 -9.59
CA ALA A 617 -5.92 16.43 -10.17
C ALA A 617 -5.73 17.12 -11.54
N PRO A 618 -6.07 18.42 -11.69
CA PRO A 618 -6.09 19.10 -12.99
C PRO A 618 -4.72 19.22 -13.70
N PHE A 619 -3.58 18.92 -13.05
CA PHE A 619 -2.26 18.90 -13.70
C PHE A 619 -2.12 17.83 -14.80
N GLN A 620 -2.94 16.79 -14.72
CA GLN A 620 -2.89 15.59 -15.57
C GLN A 620 -4.16 15.37 -16.42
N ALA A 621 -5.15 16.27 -16.34
CA ALA A 621 -6.43 16.11 -17.01
C ALA A 621 -6.27 16.09 -18.54
N ALA A 622 -6.98 15.18 -19.20
CA ALA A 622 -6.99 15.05 -20.65
C ALA A 622 -8.00 15.99 -21.31
N THR A 623 -7.95 16.14 -22.64
CA THR A 623 -9.00 16.82 -23.43
C THR A 623 -10.34 16.07 -23.39
N VAL A 624 -10.28 14.80 -22.98
CA VAL A 624 -11.30 13.73 -23.02
C VAL A 624 -11.62 13.12 -21.52
N ALA A 625 -13.53 12.72 -20.29
CA ALA A 625 -14.15 11.86 -19.15
C ALA A 625 -14.99 10.67 -19.66
N PRO A 626 -14.61 9.40 -19.39
CA PRO A 626 -15.35 8.21 -19.73
C PRO A 626 -16.06 7.68 -18.49
N GLY A 627 -16.71 6.55 -18.62
CA GLY A 627 -16.62 5.55 -17.57
C GLY A 627 -15.48 4.58 -17.84
N VAL A 628 -14.46 4.48 -16.97
CA VAL A 628 -13.65 3.25 -16.88
C VAL A 628 -14.09 2.48 -15.63
N TYR A 629 -14.34 1.18 -15.79
CA TYR A 629 -14.55 0.23 -14.70
C TYR A 629 -13.22 -0.09 -14.02
N ASP A 630 -13.22 -0.19 -12.69
CA ASP A 630 -12.06 -0.69 -11.96
C ASP A 630 -11.84 -2.18 -12.30
N TYR A 631 -10.59 -2.66 -12.36
CA TYR A 631 -10.28 -4.09 -12.43
C TYR A 631 -11.05 -4.91 -11.36
N CYS A 632 -11.28 -4.31 -10.19
CA CYS A 632 -12.03 -4.91 -9.10
C CYS A 632 -13.55 -5.01 -9.37
N ASP A 633 -14.15 -4.16 -10.21
CA ASP A 633 -15.57 -4.28 -10.59
C ASP A 633 -15.85 -5.64 -11.25
N PHE A 634 -14.86 -6.19 -11.98
CA PHE A 634 -14.92 -7.51 -12.61
C PHE A 634 -14.51 -8.68 -11.68
N TRP A 635 -14.18 -8.41 -10.42
CA TRP A 635 -13.58 -9.39 -9.51
C TRP A 635 -14.64 -10.32 -8.89
N LYS A 636 -14.34 -11.63 -8.90
CA LYS A 636 -15.33 -12.72 -8.71
C LYS A 636 -15.70 -12.98 -7.24
N PHE A 637 -14.90 -12.45 -6.30
CA PHE A 637 -15.01 -12.69 -4.87
C PHE A 637 -15.28 -11.40 -4.11
N LYS A 638 -15.91 -11.49 -2.94
CA LYS A 638 -16.07 -10.32 -2.06
C LYS A 638 -14.73 -10.03 -1.37
N GLY A 639 -14.42 -8.74 -1.19
CA GLY A 639 -13.28 -8.33 -0.37
C GLY A 639 -13.25 -8.98 1.02
N THR A 640 -12.07 -9.42 1.44
CA THR A 640 -11.81 -10.20 2.66
C THR A 640 -11.34 -9.34 3.85
N LEU A 641 -10.89 -8.11 3.60
CA LEU A 641 -10.35 -7.23 4.61
C LEU A 641 -11.49 -6.70 5.53
N PRO A 642 -11.38 -6.83 6.88
CA PRO A 642 -12.34 -6.22 7.79
C PRO A 642 -12.19 -4.70 7.82
N GLY A 643 -13.29 -4.01 8.15
CA GLY A 643 -13.26 -2.57 8.39
C GLY A 643 -12.40 -2.18 9.61
N PRO A 644 -11.98 -0.91 9.71
CA PRO A 644 -11.08 -0.44 10.76
C PRO A 644 -11.69 -0.49 12.16
N GLU A 645 -10.83 -0.81 13.13
CA GLU A 645 -11.13 -0.77 14.56
C GLU A 645 -10.11 0.05 15.36
N LYS A 646 -10.46 0.38 16.61
CA LYS A 646 -9.58 1.12 17.51
C LYS A 646 -8.62 0.18 18.27
N LEU A 647 -7.33 0.23 17.92
CA LEU A 647 -6.30 -0.63 18.51
C LEU A 647 -5.73 -0.06 19.81
N THR A 648 -6.44 -0.21 20.94
CA THR A 648 -5.96 0.27 22.25
C THR A 648 -5.01 -0.69 22.97
N LYS A 649 -5.08 -1.99 22.65
CA LYS A 649 -4.37 -3.09 23.34
C LYS A 649 -3.00 -3.44 22.75
N VAL A 650 -2.54 -2.71 21.75
CA VAL A 650 -1.20 -2.82 21.16
C VAL A 650 -0.26 -1.80 21.82
N PRO A 651 1.07 -2.02 21.88
CA PRO A 651 2.04 -1.06 22.42
C PRO A 651 2.05 0.24 21.60
N ASN A 652 2.91 1.21 21.97
CA ASN A 652 3.06 2.39 21.13
C ASN A 652 3.56 2.00 19.73
N ILE A 653 2.94 2.59 18.70
CA ILE A 653 3.31 2.44 17.29
C ILE A 653 3.73 3.82 16.80
N LEU A 654 4.88 3.88 16.11
CA LEU A 654 5.38 5.11 15.51
C LEU A 654 4.82 5.23 14.09
N VAL A 655 4.00 6.24 13.86
CA VAL A 655 3.47 6.60 12.55
C VAL A 655 4.29 7.76 12.00
N ILE A 656 4.74 7.68 10.76
CA ILE A 656 5.52 8.71 10.07
C ILE A 656 4.68 9.20 8.88
N SER A 657 4.64 10.52 8.67
CA SER A 657 3.82 11.10 7.61
C SER A 657 4.39 12.44 7.12
N THR A 658 4.56 12.56 5.80
CA THR A 658 5.19 13.72 5.15
C THR A 658 4.14 14.76 4.74
N SER A 659 4.45 16.06 4.88
CA SER A 659 3.49 17.16 4.73
C SER A 659 2.86 17.26 3.34
N HIS A 660 3.64 16.99 2.27
CA HIS A 660 3.17 16.87 0.88
C HIS A 660 3.51 15.48 0.33
N ASP A 661 3.17 14.44 1.10
CA ASP A 661 3.13 13.06 0.59
C ASP A 661 2.04 12.95 -0.49
N SER A 662 2.42 12.58 -1.70
CA SER A 662 1.54 12.53 -2.86
C SER A 662 0.67 11.27 -2.92
N ALA A 663 1.22 10.13 -2.48
CA ALA A 663 0.59 8.82 -2.59
C ALA A 663 -0.21 8.43 -1.34
N THR A 664 0.23 8.89 -0.17
CA THR A 664 -0.43 8.67 1.12
C THR A 664 -0.54 9.99 1.89
N PRO A 665 -1.56 10.80 1.58
CA PRO A 665 -1.69 12.16 2.10
C PRO A 665 -1.57 12.28 3.63
N TYR A 666 -1.04 13.43 4.06
CA TYR A 666 -0.62 13.65 5.45
C TYR A 666 -1.72 13.38 6.51
N ASP A 667 -2.98 13.67 6.19
CA ASP A 667 -4.13 13.44 7.06
C ASP A 667 -4.35 11.96 7.38
N SER A 668 -4.08 11.05 6.44
CA SER A 668 -4.15 9.60 6.62
C SER A 668 -3.21 9.12 7.74
N GLY A 669 -2.02 9.71 7.82
CA GLY A 669 -1.05 9.49 8.90
C GLY A 669 -1.56 9.99 10.25
N VAL A 670 -2.15 11.19 10.30
CA VAL A 670 -2.76 11.73 11.54
C VAL A 670 -3.95 10.85 11.99
N LYS A 671 -4.80 10.43 11.05
CA LYS A 671 -5.98 9.58 11.26
C LYS A 671 -5.58 8.24 11.88
N LEU A 672 -4.59 7.55 11.32
CA LEU A 672 -4.09 6.28 11.87
C LEU A 672 -3.44 6.46 13.24
N ALA A 673 -2.61 7.49 13.43
CA ALA A 673 -1.96 7.74 14.71
C ALA A 673 -2.97 8.02 15.84
N ARG A 674 -4.08 8.73 15.54
CA ARG A 674 -5.22 8.92 16.45
C ARG A 674 -6.02 7.63 16.67
N LEU A 675 -6.16 6.80 15.64
CA LEU A 675 -6.91 5.53 15.69
C LEU A 675 -6.26 4.49 16.62
N ILE A 676 -4.94 4.42 16.68
CA ILE A 676 -4.21 3.39 17.45
C ILE A 676 -3.69 3.89 18.82
N ASP A 677 -4.07 5.11 19.23
CA ASP A 677 -3.43 5.84 20.34
C ASP A 677 -1.89 5.77 20.21
N GLY A 678 -1.34 6.19 19.06
CA GLY A 678 0.08 6.08 18.73
C GLY A 678 0.87 7.39 18.91
N THR A 679 2.12 7.39 18.44
CA THR A 679 2.91 8.61 18.21
C THR A 679 2.96 8.90 16.72
N LEU A 680 2.62 10.13 16.35
CA LEU A 680 2.86 10.68 15.02
C LEU A 680 4.19 11.44 15.00
N LEU A 681 5.04 11.10 14.03
CA LEU A 681 6.20 11.86 13.58
C LEU A 681 5.87 12.49 12.23
N SER A 682 5.54 13.76 12.25
CA SER A 682 5.22 14.55 11.07
C SER A 682 6.51 15.12 10.46
N VAL A 683 6.69 14.96 9.15
CA VAL A 683 7.90 15.37 8.42
C VAL A 683 7.56 16.45 7.39
N SER A 684 8.40 17.48 7.26
CA SER A 684 8.20 18.56 6.28
C SER A 684 8.99 18.32 4.99
N GLY A 685 8.28 18.20 3.86
CA GLY A 685 8.83 18.03 2.51
C GLY A 685 7.79 17.50 1.52
N ALA A 686 8.20 17.27 0.28
CA ALA A 686 7.37 16.73 -0.80
C ALA A 686 7.93 15.38 -1.29
N SER A 687 7.67 14.34 -0.51
CA SER A 687 8.16 12.98 -0.75
C SER A 687 7.16 11.97 -0.21
N HIS A 688 6.94 10.88 -0.92
CA HIS A 688 6.23 9.74 -0.36
C HIS A 688 7.16 9.01 0.64
N THR A 689 6.68 8.80 1.88
CA THR A 689 7.51 8.33 3.02
C THR A 689 8.67 9.29 3.39
N SER A 690 9.46 9.02 4.43
CA SER A 690 10.68 9.81 4.77
C SER A 690 11.71 9.15 5.72
N PHE A 691 11.47 7.96 6.28
CA PHE A 691 12.50 7.23 7.03
C PHE A 691 13.58 6.68 6.09
N ILE A 692 14.81 6.63 6.59
CA ILE A 692 16.08 6.33 5.93
C ILE A 692 16.49 7.27 4.77
N SER A 693 15.75 8.37 4.55
CA SER A 693 15.81 9.38 3.46
C SER A 693 17.17 9.75 2.85
N GLY A 694 18.27 9.60 3.58
CA GLY A 694 19.62 10.01 3.13
C GLY A 694 19.79 11.53 2.97
N ASP A 695 18.76 12.31 3.28
CA ASP A 695 18.75 13.77 3.32
C ASP A 695 19.24 14.24 4.70
N GLU A 696 20.34 14.99 4.72
CA GLU A 696 20.93 15.54 5.95
C GLU A 696 19.96 16.49 6.71
N GLU A 697 18.95 17.07 6.05
CA GLU A 697 17.91 17.86 6.72
C GLU A 697 16.82 16.98 7.40
N LYS A 698 16.60 15.75 6.93
CA LYS A 698 15.60 14.79 7.45
C LYS A 698 16.14 13.79 8.47
N ILE A 699 17.43 13.82 8.81
CA ILE A 699 18.09 12.91 9.77
C ILE A 699 17.36 12.75 11.13
N CYS A 700 16.55 13.73 11.52
CA CYS A 700 15.69 13.66 12.71
C CYS A 700 14.65 12.52 12.67
N VAL A 701 14.33 11.98 11.48
CA VAL A 701 13.49 10.78 11.31
C VAL A 701 14.25 9.53 11.72
N ASP A 702 15.45 9.33 11.16
CA ASP A 702 16.28 8.13 11.37
C ASP A 702 16.76 8.01 12.82
N GLU A 703 17.11 9.14 13.45
CA GLU A 703 17.41 9.23 14.89
C GLU A 703 16.19 8.81 15.74
N THR A 704 14.99 9.27 15.38
CA THR A 704 13.75 8.94 16.11
C THR A 704 13.40 7.45 15.98
N VAL A 705 13.54 6.88 14.78
CA VAL A 705 13.27 5.46 14.53
C VAL A 705 14.29 4.56 15.23
N ASN A 706 15.57 4.92 15.24
CA ASN A 706 16.59 4.20 15.99
C ASN A 706 16.34 4.23 17.50
N ASP A 707 16.00 5.39 18.07
CA ASP A 707 15.68 5.50 19.49
C ASP A 707 14.39 4.74 19.86
N PHE A 708 13.41 4.72 18.97
CA PHE A 708 12.22 3.90 19.12
C PHE A 708 12.57 2.40 19.15
N PHE A 709 13.29 1.88 18.16
CA PHE A 709 13.69 0.46 18.12
C PHE A 709 14.64 0.06 19.25
N LYS A 710 15.62 0.88 19.61
CA LYS A 710 16.66 0.53 20.59
C LYS A 710 16.29 0.81 22.03
N LYS A 711 15.65 1.95 22.30
CA LYS A 711 15.36 2.45 23.66
C LYS A 711 13.87 2.39 23.98
N GLY A 712 12.99 2.41 22.98
CA GLY A 712 11.53 2.45 23.17
C GLY A 712 11.02 3.84 23.50
N ILE A 713 11.72 4.88 23.05
CA ILE A 713 11.40 6.29 23.31
C ILE A 713 11.22 7.04 21.99
N VAL A 714 10.58 8.21 22.08
CA VAL A 714 10.43 9.20 21.02
C VAL A 714 10.78 10.58 21.61
N PRO A 715 11.04 11.61 20.79
CA PRO A 715 11.14 13.00 21.24
C PRO A 715 9.90 13.48 22.03
N GLU A 716 10.04 14.55 22.80
CA GLU A 716 8.89 15.22 23.42
C GLU A 716 8.03 15.92 22.34
N ASP A 717 6.71 15.97 22.54
CA ASP A 717 5.74 16.58 21.63
C ASP A 717 6.11 18.05 21.29
N GLY A 718 6.41 18.33 20.02
CA GLY A 718 6.88 19.64 19.56
C GLY A 718 7.63 19.63 18.22
N ASP A 719 8.11 20.80 17.81
CA ASP A 719 8.95 21.03 16.60
C ASP A 719 10.44 20.75 16.92
N PHE A 720 11.11 19.93 16.11
CA PHE A 720 12.54 19.61 16.23
C PHE A 720 13.21 19.27 14.88
N GLY A 721 14.53 19.02 14.89
CA GLY A 721 15.32 18.79 13.69
C GLY A 721 15.79 20.07 13.00
N ALA A 722 16.20 19.98 11.73
CA ALA A 722 16.71 21.13 10.97
C ALA A 722 15.63 22.22 10.79
N LYS A 723 16.03 23.50 10.79
CA LYS A 723 15.09 24.63 10.71
C LYS A 723 14.75 25.00 9.26
N LEU A 724 13.46 25.13 8.96
CA LEU A 724 12.97 25.49 7.63
C LEU A 724 13.27 26.96 7.26
N LYS A 725 13.50 27.23 5.97
CA LYS A 725 13.75 28.57 5.41
C LYS A 725 12.48 29.42 5.30
N LYS A 726 11.39 28.79 4.84
CA LYS A 726 10.01 29.26 4.80
C LYS A 726 9.21 28.25 5.67
N PRO A 727 8.28 28.64 6.58
CA PRO A 727 7.46 27.67 7.29
C PRO A 727 6.60 26.85 6.32
N ASP A 728 6.39 25.58 6.64
CA ASP A 728 5.61 24.63 5.82
C ASP A 728 4.27 24.30 6.49
N THR A 729 3.29 23.81 5.73
CA THR A 729 1.94 23.53 6.22
C THR A 729 1.27 22.33 5.52
N ALA A 730 0.58 21.52 6.32
CA ALA A 730 -0.27 20.41 5.85
C ALA A 730 -1.68 20.49 6.48
N LYS A 731 -2.58 19.57 6.09
CA LYS A 731 -3.93 19.45 6.64
C LYS A 731 -4.10 18.17 7.45
N ASP A 732 -4.63 18.28 8.67
CA ASP A 732 -4.98 17.08 9.46
C ASP A 732 -6.31 16.45 9.02
N ASP A 733 -6.63 15.28 9.57
CA ASP A 733 -7.88 14.52 9.43
C ASP A 733 -9.17 15.29 9.81
N LEU A 734 -9.01 16.51 10.34
CA LEU A 734 -10.10 17.43 10.68
C LEU A 734 -9.95 18.78 9.94
N GLY A 735 -9.18 18.83 8.84
CA GLY A 735 -9.00 20.00 7.99
C GLY A 735 -8.24 21.17 8.63
N ASN A 736 -7.71 21.01 9.84
CA ASN A 736 -6.91 22.02 10.52
C ASN A 736 -5.56 22.17 9.81
N THR A 737 -5.06 23.40 9.73
CA THR A 737 -3.70 23.63 9.23
C THR A 737 -2.70 23.25 10.32
N VAL A 738 -1.90 22.21 10.07
CA VAL A 738 -0.67 21.95 10.82
C VAL A 738 0.44 22.83 10.23
N THR A 739 1.26 23.43 11.07
CA THR A 739 2.40 24.26 10.66
C THR A 739 3.70 23.70 11.21
N PHE A 740 4.74 23.77 10.38
CA PHE A 740 6.09 23.28 10.65
C PHE A 740 7.07 24.47 10.64
N ASN A 741 7.89 24.58 11.70
CA ASN A 741 9.02 25.52 11.73
C ASN A 741 10.38 24.80 11.51
N THR A 742 10.35 23.48 11.59
CA THR A 742 11.49 22.56 11.50
C THR A 742 11.09 21.31 10.69
N ARG A 743 12.07 20.51 10.28
CA ARG A 743 11.87 19.32 9.42
C ARG A 743 11.06 18.20 10.07
N CYS A 744 11.14 18.04 11.39
CA CYS A 744 10.36 17.05 12.14
C CYS A 744 9.46 17.71 13.19
N LYS A 745 8.33 17.07 13.50
CA LYS A 745 7.41 17.43 14.58
C LYS A 745 6.82 16.15 15.18
N VAL A 746 6.82 16.00 16.50
CA VAL A 746 6.18 14.86 17.19
C VAL A 746 4.87 15.27 17.85
N GLN A 747 3.87 14.39 17.77
CA GLN A 747 2.63 14.46 18.54
C GLN A 747 2.24 13.06 19.05
N THR A 748 1.99 12.90 20.34
CA THR A 748 1.69 11.61 20.97
C THR A 748 0.24 11.57 21.45
N PHE A 749 -0.58 10.72 20.84
CA PHE A 749 -1.99 10.52 21.22
C PHE A 749 -2.14 9.58 22.44
N ARG A 750 -1.00 9.13 23.01
CA ARG A 750 -0.89 8.02 23.97
C ARG A 750 -0.55 8.43 25.41
N GLU A 751 -1.25 9.42 25.96
CA GLU A 751 -0.99 9.87 27.34
C GLU A 751 -1.36 8.83 28.40
N SER A 752 -0.39 8.38 29.21
CA SER A 752 -0.61 7.45 30.33
C SER A 752 -1.66 7.97 31.30
N SER A 753 -2.66 7.14 31.61
CA SER A 753 -3.85 7.54 32.36
C SER A 753 -4.16 6.58 33.51
N PHE A 754 -4.66 7.12 34.62
CA PHE A 754 -5.14 6.35 35.77
C PHE A 754 -6.45 6.95 36.29
N SER A 755 -7.42 6.12 36.65
CA SER A 755 -8.73 6.54 37.13
C SER A 755 -9.32 5.53 38.13
N THR A 756 -10.31 6.01 38.89
CA THR A 756 -11.18 5.20 39.75
C THR A 756 -12.63 5.48 39.35
N SER A 757 -13.54 4.52 39.59
CA SER A 757 -14.94 4.61 39.17
C SER A 757 -15.75 5.71 39.87
N THR A 758 -15.19 6.32 40.92
CA THR A 758 -15.77 7.42 41.67
C THR A 758 -14.66 8.22 42.36
N SER A 759 -14.89 9.50 42.63
CA SER A 759 -14.04 10.34 43.49
C SER A 759 -14.49 10.38 44.96
N LYS A 760 -15.62 9.75 45.30
CA LYS A 760 -16.21 9.68 46.64
C LYS A 760 -16.73 8.26 46.93
N ALA A 761 -16.45 7.71 48.11
CA ALA A 761 -16.87 6.35 48.48
C ALA A 761 -16.93 6.15 50.01
N HIS A 762 -17.56 5.09 50.48
CA HIS A 762 -17.53 4.67 51.88
C HIS A 762 -16.45 3.61 52.16
N ALA A 763 -15.99 3.50 53.42
CA ALA A 763 -15.08 2.43 53.82
C ALA A 763 -15.78 1.05 53.69
N GLY A 764 -15.09 0.06 53.13
CA GLY A 764 -15.68 -1.24 52.77
C GLY A 764 -16.37 -1.28 51.39
N GLU A 765 -16.47 -0.16 50.68
CA GLU A 765 -17.07 -0.11 49.33
C GLU A 765 -16.14 -0.71 48.27
N LYS A 766 -16.73 -1.27 47.20
CA LYS A 766 -16.00 -1.87 46.07
C LYS A 766 -15.82 -0.84 44.96
N ILE A 767 -14.57 -0.51 44.65
CA ILE A 767 -14.18 0.56 43.72
C ILE A 767 -13.60 -0.05 42.45
N GLY A 768 -14.09 0.38 41.29
CA GLY A 768 -13.47 0.08 40.00
C GLY A 768 -12.25 0.97 39.77
N TYR A 769 -11.25 0.44 39.06
CA TYR A 769 -10.09 1.21 38.62
C TYR A 769 -9.72 0.85 37.19
N MET A 770 -9.14 1.81 36.48
CA MET A 770 -8.58 1.62 35.14
C MET A 770 -7.27 2.40 35.04
N PHE A 771 -6.31 1.86 34.29
CA PHE A 771 -5.18 2.59 33.76
C PHE A 771 -4.94 2.23 32.29
N GLY A 772 -4.35 3.17 31.56
CA GLY A 772 -3.99 3.02 30.15
C GLY A 772 -2.56 3.48 29.89
N HIS A 773 -1.92 2.85 28.92
CA HIS A 773 -0.63 3.25 28.35
C HIS A 773 0.53 3.42 29.36
N TYR A 774 0.70 2.45 30.26
CA TYR A 774 1.95 2.26 31.02
C TYR A 774 2.85 1.20 30.33
N ASN A 775 3.75 0.54 31.05
CA ASN A 775 4.62 -0.47 30.46
C ASN A 775 3.80 -1.71 30.05
N SER A 776 3.87 -2.10 28.78
CA SER A 776 3.25 -3.31 28.24
C SER A 776 3.61 -4.55 29.05
N GLU A 777 2.60 -5.38 29.32
CA GLU A 777 2.73 -6.70 29.99
C GLU A 777 3.45 -6.68 31.36
N ALA A 778 3.59 -5.52 32.01
CA ALA A 778 4.20 -5.40 33.33
C ALA A 778 3.20 -5.61 34.46
N ASP A 779 3.69 -6.07 35.62
CA ASP A 779 2.88 -6.19 36.84
C ASP A 779 2.75 -4.84 37.55
N TYR A 780 1.52 -4.54 37.97
CA TYR A 780 1.15 -3.35 38.72
C TYR A 780 0.38 -3.71 40.00
N SER A 781 0.45 -2.82 40.98
CA SER A 781 -0.33 -2.91 42.21
C SER A 781 -1.08 -1.61 42.49
N ILE A 782 -2.28 -1.74 43.07
CA ILE A 782 -3.10 -0.63 43.55
C ILE A 782 -2.93 -0.55 45.05
N ARG A 783 -2.45 0.60 45.56
CA ARG A 783 -2.34 0.89 46.99
C ARG A 783 -3.35 1.94 47.44
N VAL A 784 -3.91 1.79 48.63
CA VAL A 784 -4.75 2.80 49.30
C VAL A 784 -4.04 3.24 50.58
N GLY A 785 -3.48 4.45 50.57
CA GLY A 785 -2.43 4.80 51.53
C GLY A 785 -1.24 3.85 51.34
N ASP A 786 -0.88 3.13 52.40
CA ASP A 786 0.21 2.14 52.35
C ASP A 786 -0.23 0.70 52.03
N GLU A 787 -1.53 0.39 52.09
CA GLU A 787 -2.04 -0.98 51.95
C GLU A 787 -2.23 -1.36 50.46
N THR A 788 -1.68 -2.48 50.01
CA THR A 788 -1.93 -3.01 48.66
C THR A 788 -3.26 -3.75 48.63
N VAL A 789 -4.21 -3.25 47.82
CA VAL A 789 -5.60 -3.73 47.77
C VAL A 789 -5.95 -4.51 46.51
N ALA A 790 -5.10 -4.44 45.47
CA ALA A 790 -5.18 -5.28 44.27
C ALA A 790 -3.82 -5.36 43.55
N THR A 791 -3.64 -6.39 42.75
CA THR A 791 -2.59 -6.52 41.73
C THR A 791 -3.21 -6.85 40.38
N VAL A 792 -2.53 -6.47 39.30
CA VAL A 792 -2.96 -6.72 37.91
C VAL A 792 -1.75 -6.67 36.99
N LYS A 793 -1.72 -7.56 35.99
CA LYS A 793 -0.77 -7.50 34.88
C LYS A 793 -1.38 -6.66 33.75
N ALA A 794 -0.61 -5.75 33.18
CA ALA A 794 -1.05 -4.96 32.03
C ALA A 794 -1.21 -5.84 30.76
N ASP A 795 -2.01 -5.36 29.80
CA ASP A 795 -2.05 -5.91 28.45
C ASP A 795 -0.83 -5.46 27.60
N ASN A 796 -0.78 -5.88 26.33
CA ASN A 796 0.31 -5.52 25.41
C ASN A 796 0.34 -4.02 25.08
N GLY A 797 -0.72 -3.27 25.37
CA GLY A 797 -0.80 -1.81 25.24
C GLY A 797 -0.47 -1.03 26.51
N GLY A 798 -0.18 -1.72 27.61
CA GLY A 798 0.11 -1.09 28.91
C GLY A 798 -1.15 -0.71 29.69
N ASN A 799 -2.30 -1.28 29.36
CA ASN A 799 -3.58 -1.00 30.01
C ASN A 799 -3.91 -2.06 31.07
N GLY A 800 -4.68 -1.69 32.09
CA GLY A 800 -5.14 -2.60 33.13
C GLY A 800 -6.42 -2.09 33.79
N ALA A 801 -7.35 -2.98 34.09
CA ALA A 801 -8.63 -2.65 34.69
C ALA A 801 -9.05 -3.71 35.71
N GLY A 802 -9.83 -3.30 36.71
CA GLY A 802 -10.34 -4.22 37.72
C GLY A 802 -11.11 -3.53 38.82
N THR A 803 -11.22 -4.21 39.97
CA THR A 803 -11.89 -3.68 41.16
C THR A 803 -11.12 -4.06 42.42
N PHE A 804 -11.08 -3.17 43.40
CA PHE A 804 -10.63 -3.45 44.77
C PHE A 804 -11.72 -3.11 45.78
N THR A 805 -11.56 -3.51 47.04
CA THR A 805 -12.43 -3.09 48.16
C THR A 805 -11.65 -2.17 49.07
N LEU A 806 -12.26 -1.05 49.48
CA LEU A 806 -11.65 -0.10 50.42
C LEU A 806 -11.52 -0.74 51.81
N PRO A 807 -10.36 -0.63 52.49
CA PRO A 807 -10.22 -1.14 53.85
C PRO A 807 -11.29 -0.56 54.79
N ALA A 808 -12.02 -1.42 55.49
CA ALA A 808 -13.11 -1.03 56.39
C ALA A 808 -12.62 -0.23 57.63
N SER A 809 -11.30 -0.15 57.82
CA SER A 809 -10.60 0.66 58.83
C SER A 809 -10.44 2.14 58.45
N LEU A 810 -10.72 2.53 57.20
CA LEU A 810 -10.55 3.90 56.74
C LEU A 810 -11.51 4.87 57.46
N LYS A 811 -10.97 6.03 57.82
CA LYS A 811 -11.72 7.13 58.44
C LYS A 811 -12.18 8.13 57.37
N PRO A 812 -13.27 8.87 57.60
CA PRO A 812 -13.72 9.90 56.67
C PRO A 812 -12.66 10.98 56.42
N GLY A 813 -12.52 11.40 55.16
CA GLY A 813 -11.45 12.29 54.68
C GLY A 813 -10.79 11.76 53.41
N THR A 814 -9.85 12.53 52.84
CA THR A 814 -9.17 12.16 51.58
C THR A 814 -8.11 11.09 51.80
N VAL A 815 -8.15 10.02 50.99
CA VAL A 815 -7.12 9.00 50.89
C VAL A 815 -6.50 8.99 49.48
N LYS A 816 -5.23 8.60 49.39
CA LYS A 816 -4.52 8.46 48.11
C LYS A 816 -4.61 7.03 47.61
N VAL A 817 -5.27 6.84 46.47
CA VAL A 817 -5.22 5.62 45.67
C VAL A 817 -4.06 5.76 44.70
N SER A 818 -3.11 4.82 44.72
CA SER A 818 -1.87 4.90 43.93
C SER A 818 -1.69 3.68 43.04
N LEU A 819 -1.32 3.92 41.78
CA LEU A 819 -0.82 2.92 40.87
C LEU A 819 0.70 2.81 41.05
N VAL A 820 1.19 1.59 41.26
CA VAL A 820 2.58 1.31 41.65
C VAL A 820 3.13 0.20 40.76
N ASP A 821 4.31 0.43 40.18
CA ASP A 821 4.97 -0.54 39.30
C ASP A 821 5.60 -1.72 40.06
N ALA A 822 6.09 -2.72 39.31
CA ALA A 822 6.80 -3.88 39.84
C ALA A 822 8.08 -3.54 40.65
N ASN A 823 8.62 -2.32 40.54
CA ASN A 823 9.77 -1.85 41.32
C ASN A 823 9.35 -1.17 42.64
N GLY A 824 8.04 -1.04 42.91
CA GLY A 824 7.50 -0.32 44.06
C GLY A 824 7.43 1.20 43.88
N LYS A 825 7.68 1.72 42.67
CA LYS A 825 7.59 3.16 42.36
C LYS A 825 6.12 3.53 42.11
N VAL A 826 5.63 4.56 42.81
CA VAL A 826 4.34 5.18 42.48
C VAL A 826 4.45 5.85 41.11
N VAL A 827 3.65 5.39 40.14
CA VAL A 827 3.61 5.94 38.77
C VAL A 827 2.40 6.83 38.53
N ALA A 828 1.34 6.71 39.33
CA ALA A 828 0.24 7.68 39.39
C ALA A 828 -0.50 7.64 40.73
N THR A 829 -1.25 8.70 41.00
CA THR A 829 -2.10 8.82 42.20
C THR A 829 -3.42 9.51 41.85
N ARG A 830 -4.49 9.11 42.55
CA ARG A 830 -5.78 9.80 42.60
C ARG A 830 -6.19 9.99 44.05
N ASP A 831 -6.82 11.13 44.31
CA ASP A 831 -7.41 11.44 45.61
C ASP A 831 -8.87 10.97 45.63
N LEU A 832 -9.23 10.21 46.66
CA LEU A 832 -10.54 9.63 46.88
C LEU A 832 -11.07 10.11 48.23
N GLU A 833 -12.27 10.68 48.26
CA GLU A 833 -12.89 11.18 49.48
C GLU A 833 -13.69 10.08 50.17
N ILE A 834 -13.23 9.64 51.34
CA ILE A 834 -13.97 8.70 52.18
C ILE A 834 -15.11 9.45 52.87
N MET A 835 -16.32 9.14 52.43
CA MET A 835 -17.56 9.71 52.94
C MET A 835 -17.88 9.15 54.33
N LYS A 836 -18.28 10.04 55.24
CA LYS A 836 -18.82 9.62 56.54
C LYS A 836 -20.05 8.76 56.29
N ALA A 837 -20.13 7.60 56.94
CA ALA A 837 -21.33 6.77 56.92
C ALA A 837 -22.53 7.61 57.37
N GLU A 838 -23.57 7.69 56.54
CA GLU A 838 -24.83 8.29 56.97
C GLU A 838 -25.41 7.44 58.11
N GLN A 839 -25.90 8.10 59.16
CA GLN A 839 -26.76 7.41 60.10
C GLN A 839 -28.11 7.17 59.41
N PRO A 840 -28.73 5.99 59.56
CA PRO A 840 -30.07 5.79 59.05
C PRO A 840 -30.99 6.85 59.65
N LYS A 841 -31.82 7.48 58.82
CA LYS A 841 -32.91 8.31 59.30
C LYS A 841 -33.86 7.38 60.06
N GLU A 842 -34.23 7.77 61.28
CA GLU A 842 -35.25 7.06 62.03
C GLU A 842 -36.59 7.19 61.30
N ASP A 843 -37.34 6.10 61.18
CA ASP A 843 -38.66 6.08 60.54
C ASP A 843 -39.68 6.84 61.40
N ASP A 844 -40.38 7.81 60.79
CA ASP A 844 -41.49 8.53 61.40
C ASP A 844 -42.81 7.75 61.15
N PRO A 845 -43.62 7.40 62.16
CA PRO A 845 -44.61 6.33 62.03
C PRO A 845 -46.02 6.78 61.57
N GLU A 846 -46.80 5.78 61.14
CA GLU A 846 -48.26 5.77 60.88
C GLU A 846 -48.84 6.64 59.73
N SER A 847 -49.01 6.03 58.56
CA SER A 847 -50.34 5.68 57.98
C SER A 847 -50.20 5.24 56.51
N GLY A 848 -51.00 4.32 55.93
CA GLY A 848 -52.08 3.48 56.47
C GLY A 848 -53.11 3.19 55.37
N GLY A 849 -53.12 1.99 54.75
CA GLY A 849 -53.75 1.85 53.42
C GLY A 849 -54.15 0.47 52.85
N ASN A 850 -54.25 -0.60 53.65
CA ASN A 850 -54.99 -1.86 53.40
C ASN A 850 -54.69 -2.73 52.12
N VAL A 851 -55.08 -4.02 52.18
CA VAL A 851 -54.87 -5.06 51.14
C VAL A 851 -56.19 -5.75 50.78
N ASP A 852 -56.42 -6.06 49.49
CA ASP A 852 -57.19 -7.21 48.93
C ASP A 852 -57.30 -7.10 47.37
N ASN A 853 -57.49 -8.14 46.53
CA ASN A 853 -57.39 -9.61 46.64
C ASN A 853 -57.31 -10.27 45.21
N GLY A 854 -56.98 -11.56 45.12
CA GLY A 854 -57.13 -12.43 43.91
C GLY A 854 -55.85 -12.70 43.10
N LYS A 855 -55.44 -13.92 42.68
CA LYS A 855 -56.11 -15.14 42.09
C LYS A 855 -56.41 -14.99 40.59
N ASP A 856 -56.27 -15.98 39.69
CA ASP A 856 -55.66 -17.35 39.63
C ASP A 856 -55.24 -17.56 38.12
N GLY A 857 -54.43 -18.52 37.64
CA GLY A 857 -53.63 -19.58 38.25
C GLY A 857 -53.51 -20.84 37.35
N SER A 858 -52.33 -21.51 37.29
CA SER A 858 -52.05 -22.83 36.63
C SER A 858 -52.01 -22.87 35.06
N ASP A 859 -51.46 -23.89 34.37
CA ASP A 859 -51.12 -25.27 34.79
C ASP A 859 -49.93 -25.98 34.05
N LYS A 860 -49.68 -27.26 34.41
CA LYS A 860 -48.71 -28.30 33.94
C LYS A 860 -48.61 -28.48 32.40
N GLY A 861 -47.63 -29.19 31.80
CA GLY A 861 -46.48 -29.99 32.29
C GLY A 861 -46.36 -31.36 31.57
N GLY A 862 -45.21 -32.05 31.58
CA GLY A 862 -45.06 -33.42 31.04
C GLY A 862 -43.62 -33.89 30.73
N SER A 863 -43.38 -35.20 30.82
CA SER A 863 -42.13 -35.93 30.50
C SER A 863 -42.45 -37.17 29.65
N ASP A 864 -41.42 -37.81 29.04
CA ASP A 864 -41.11 -39.27 29.17
C ASP A 864 -40.06 -39.75 28.14
N GLU A 865 -39.72 -41.05 28.13
CA GLU A 865 -38.46 -41.64 27.65
C GLU A 865 -38.54 -42.49 26.35
N GLY A 866 -37.37 -42.73 25.72
CA GLY A 866 -37.07 -43.87 24.82
C GLY A 866 -37.32 -43.68 23.31
N GLY A 867 -36.65 -44.40 22.39
CA GLY A 867 -35.50 -45.32 22.52
C GLY A 867 -35.33 -46.29 21.33
N LYS A 868 -34.11 -46.86 21.17
CA LYS A 868 -33.67 -47.99 20.28
C LYS A 868 -33.19 -47.75 18.82
N ASP A 869 -31.89 -48.03 18.64
CA ASP A 869 -31.25 -49.15 17.90
C ASP A 869 -31.58 -49.53 16.41
N GLY A 870 -30.49 -49.70 15.64
CA GLY A 870 -30.36 -50.33 14.29
C GLY A 870 -29.25 -49.62 13.48
N SER A 871 -28.07 -50.15 13.14
CA SER A 871 -27.64 -51.50 12.67
C SER A 871 -28.22 -51.84 11.28
N SER A 872 -27.47 -52.25 10.24
CA SER A 872 -26.13 -52.90 10.17
C SER A 872 -25.41 -52.69 8.80
N ASP A 873 -24.19 -53.26 8.66
CA ASP A 873 -23.46 -53.70 7.43
C ASP A 873 -23.02 -52.62 6.39
N GLU A 874 -21.82 -52.57 5.80
CA GLU A 874 -20.80 -53.52 5.25
C GLU A 874 -20.89 -53.79 3.72
N GLY A 875 -19.72 -53.79 3.04
CA GLY A 875 -19.52 -54.04 1.60
C GLY A 875 -18.98 -52.80 0.84
N SER A 876 -17.74 -52.63 0.37
CA SER A 876 -16.57 -53.48 0.00
C SER A 876 -16.37 -53.74 -1.52
N ASP A 877 -15.08 -53.76 -1.93
CA ASP A 877 -14.52 -54.23 -3.22
C ASP A 877 -14.76 -53.41 -4.54
N LYS A 878 -13.86 -53.39 -5.56
CA LYS A 878 -12.38 -53.60 -5.65
C LYS A 878 -11.85 -53.29 -7.09
N GLY A 879 -10.60 -52.79 -7.21
CA GLY A 879 -9.72 -52.89 -8.42
C GLY A 879 -10.04 -51.96 -9.62
N GLY A 880 -9.12 -51.65 -10.55
CA GLY A 880 -7.67 -51.94 -10.72
C GLY A 880 -6.98 -50.72 -11.38
N SER A 881 -5.65 -50.54 -11.41
CA SER A 881 -4.59 -51.31 -12.13
C SER A 881 -4.87 -51.45 -13.63
N SER A 882 -3.97 -51.14 -14.58
CA SER A 882 -2.67 -50.42 -14.62
C SER A 882 -2.37 -50.13 -16.12
N ASP A 883 -1.44 -49.26 -16.55
CA ASP A 883 -0.02 -49.57 -16.79
C ASP A 883 0.74 -48.34 -17.37
N THR A 884 1.93 -48.11 -16.83
CA THR A 884 3.23 -47.73 -17.45
C THR A 884 3.35 -47.30 -18.92
N GLY A 885 4.17 -46.25 -19.17
CA GLY A 885 4.75 -45.94 -20.48
C GLY A 885 5.99 -45.03 -20.38
N ASP A 886 7.20 -45.59 -20.42
CA ASP A 886 8.48 -44.85 -20.36
C ASP A 886 8.77 -44.02 -21.63
N GLY A 887 9.26 -42.78 -21.46
CA GLY A 887 9.83 -41.94 -22.51
C GLY A 887 11.11 -41.24 -22.04
N LYS A 888 12.21 -41.34 -22.79
CA LYS A 888 13.54 -40.79 -22.42
C LYS A 888 14.09 -39.79 -23.42
N GLY A 889 14.59 -38.67 -22.88
CA GLY A 889 15.48 -37.72 -23.57
C GLY A 889 14.81 -36.37 -23.86
N SER A 890 15.54 -35.24 -23.89
CA SER A 890 16.99 -35.06 -23.77
C SER A 890 17.33 -33.97 -22.74
N LYS A 891 18.60 -33.94 -22.29
CA LYS A 891 19.13 -32.76 -21.59
C LYS A 891 19.54 -31.71 -22.61
N ASP A 892 19.13 -30.47 -22.38
CA ASP A 892 19.92 -29.29 -22.73
C ASP A 892 19.84 -28.28 -21.60
N SER A 893 20.95 -27.62 -21.29
CA SER A 893 21.10 -26.83 -20.05
C SER A 893 21.57 -25.41 -20.36
N ASN A 894 20.61 -24.47 -20.48
CA ASN A 894 20.80 -23.03 -20.35
C ASN A 894 19.42 -22.33 -20.29
N ALA A 895 18.84 -22.26 -19.09
CA ALA A 895 17.60 -21.52 -18.83
C ALA A 895 17.84 -20.52 -17.69
N ASN A 896 18.32 -19.33 -18.04
CA ASN A 896 18.31 -18.17 -17.15
C ASN A 896 16.93 -17.53 -17.24
N GLY A 897 16.00 -17.96 -16.39
CA GLY A 897 14.66 -17.41 -16.32
C GLY A 897 14.64 -16.02 -15.69
N SER A 898 14.36 -14.99 -16.50
CA SER A 898 14.35 -13.59 -16.09
C SER A 898 12.93 -13.09 -15.78
N MET A 899 12.54 -13.12 -14.51
CA MET A 899 12.04 -11.87 -13.92
C MET A 899 13.23 -10.90 -13.76
N PRO A 900 13.00 -9.58 -13.62
CA PRO A 900 14.03 -8.62 -13.21
C PRO A 900 14.59 -8.97 -11.82
N ARG A 901 15.60 -9.83 -11.83
CA ARG A 901 16.30 -10.42 -10.68
C ARG A 901 17.77 -10.64 -11.03
N THR A 902 18.48 -9.58 -11.44
CA THR A 902 19.94 -9.65 -11.56
C THR A 902 20.60 -8.83 -10.46
N GLY A 903 21.57 -9.42 -9.75
CA GLY A 903 22.32 -8.72 -8.69
C GLY A 903 23.15 -7.51 -9.14
N ALA A 904 23.12 -7.15 -10.43
CA ALA A 904 23.66 -5.90 -10.95
C ALA A 904 22.81 -4.68 -10.52
N GLU A 905 21.50 -4.87 -10.35
CA GLU A 905 20.47 -3.82 -10.23
C GLU A 905 20.30 -3.22 -8.82
N LEU A 906 21.43 -2.96 -8.17
CA LEU A 906 21.48 -2.08 -6.99
C LEU A 906 21.30 -0.59 -7.31
N GLY A 907 20.85 -0.26 -8.53
CA GLY A 907 20.23 1.03 -8.87
C GLY A 907 18.71 0.93 -9.08
N PHE A 908 18.19 -0.21 -9.56
CA PHE A 908 16.81 -0.38 -10.01
C PHE A 908 15.92 -0.98 -8.92
N GLN A 909 16.16 -2.22 -8.49
CA GLN A 909 15.46 -2.85 -7.35
C GLN A 909 15.81 -2.18 -6.01
N ALA A 910 17.03 -1.65 -5.89
CA ALA A 910 17.34 -0.74 -4.79
C ALA A 910 16.66 0.62 -5.00
N GLY A 911 16.45 1.11 -6.23
CA GLY A 911 15.78 2.37 -6.54
C GLY A 911 14.31 2.40 -6.16
N ILE A 912 13.52 1.36 -6.47
CA ILE A 912 12.11 1.27 -6.06
C ILE A 912 11.99 1.40 -4.53
N ALA A 913 12.85 0.70 -3.78
CA ALA A 913 12.96 0.90 -2.35
C ALA A 913 13.43 2.33 -2.03
N LEU A 914 14.55 2.79 -2.58
CA LEU A 914 15.27 4.03 -2.26
C LEU A 914 14.70 5.31 -2.87
N ILE A 915 13.52 5.31 -3.46
CA ILE A 915 12.91 6.55 -3.96
C ILE A 915 11.46 6.69 -3.47
N LEU A 916 10.96 5.65 -2.80
CA LEU A 916 10.34 5.83 -1.49
C LEU A 916 11.39 6.36 -0.48
N VAL A 917 12.55 5.69 -0.34
CA VAL A 917 13.36 5.75 0.91
C VAL A 917 14.71 6.52 0.92
N ALA A 918 15.52 6.68 -0.15
CA ALA A 918 16.75 7.52 -0.17
C ALA A 918 17.57 7.59 -1.49
N ALA A 919 17.38 8.62 -2.33
CA ALA A 919 18.25 8.88 -3.48
C ALA A 919 19.60 9.55 -3.12
N GLY A 920 20.22 9.19 -1.99
CA GLY A 920 21.42 9.82 -1.42
C GLY A 920 22.78 9.31 -1.92
N ALA A 921 22.81 8.33 -2.85
CA ALA A 921 24.00 7.53 -3.15
C ALA A 921 25.22 8.31 -3.69
N GLY A 922 25.02 9.47 -4.33
CA GLY A 922 26.12 10.32 -4.82
C GLY A 922 26.88 11.06 -3.71
N ALA A 923 26.21 11.43 -2.61
CA ALA A 923 26.76 12.34 -1.60
C ALA A 923 27.77 11.65 -0.65
N VAL A 924 27.52 10.39 -0.27
CA VAL A 924 28.30 9.68 0.77
C VAL A 924 29.79 9.54 0.39
N ALA A 925 30.09 9.37 -0.90
CA ALA A 925 31.46 9.31 -1.41
C ALA A 925 32.21 10.67 -1.30
N VAL A 926 31.48 11.79 -1.37
CA VAL A 926 32.02 13.15 -1.26
C VAL A 926 32.13 13.59 0.21
N ALA A 927 31.14 13.25 1.04
CA ALA A 927 31.13 13.51 2.48
C ALA A 927 32.32 12.84 3.19
N ARG A 928 32.62 11.57 2.87
CA ARG A 928 33.82 10.87 3.38
C ARG A 928 35.13 11.57 2.98
N LYS A 929 35.17 12.28 1.84
CA LYS A 929 36.33 13.05 1.37
C LYS A 929 36.49 14.39 2.09
N ARG A 930 35.39 15.07 2.45
CA ARG A 930 35.42 16.36 3.17
C ARG A 930 35.88 16.27 4.63
N LYS A 931 35.92 15.07 5.23
CA LYS A 931 36.53 14.83 6.56
C LYS A 931 38.06 14.57 6.51
N GLN A 932 38.69 14.69 5.34
CA GLN A 932 40.14 14.46 5.15
C GLN A 932 40.88 15.66 4.51
N LEU A 933 40.32 16.87 4.59
CA LEU A 933 40.93 18.14 4.13
C LEU A 933 40.85 19.22 5.23
#